data_AF-A0A9W6TJM9-F1
#
_entry.id   AF-A0A9W6TJM9-F1
#
_cell.length_a   1.000
_cell.length_b   1.000
_cell.length_c   1.000
_cell.angle_alpha   90.00
_cell.angle_beta   90.00
_cell.angle_gamma   90.00
#
_symmetry.space_group_name_H-M   'P 1'
#
loop_
_entity.id
_entity.type
_entity.pdbx_description
1 polymer ?
#
loop_
_entity_poly.entity_id
_entity_poly.type
_entity_poly.pdbx_seq_one_letter_code
_entity_poly.pdbx_strand_id
1 'polypeptide(L)'
;MSSLDALLKAPARPFRRNPRDSTVPPTYMLVRAIGNALPPRHDQSRALQNLRFILENERLESEEFATHWVLNQLADEEVARQFRNLLTEFGQEFTELPLELDKYAQAPFHVVVEDHGVDQVHEEFAGEDQWTKNQNINAIYGSKNRYALGINVARNVMLDIARDSGARWIMPWDQTCFLSREAWAQIKRDLDGAAPDQKYFMSFMDRLTEENDVIFSPNFKAQPWEEPQIIFRNDSVERFDEQLRYGQRDKAALLIRLQVTGAWDRWGWSTWEQRRTYANMSKDVGETDAVQRTGYVLRLYSGLESDVEVNTRSAGFWREMRRAKGVTALLDKLEERVMRELFNYRPENLLFYDEVLLQNFKEQPDTEDGNLALSALLGDANRALQVSKPWSVTRNEALDPEHDPHVFANFLDHKQLEVDDGDMIREMAFNATALALAWRITGDKKYAAKAAAILKVWCADSSTAMQPTLEYADMSYEKLLSSKNNATRGTLTGVRHTAVIPMILDAIRLMSTTSSNTSEEGGLFQELGDQITIWAQAMHADLQSAYALDTFRSSPGLFGLLYDVQVAALAAFLDGPNSLRFTLGTMQGRLMTMMSREEKLLIPTGVATKSYILLTLAAWGTAVDLANQFGLAPHLFHFDLTRNRREERVNENGGLLCRFVGHLIPCCQAETASGNSAQRCVTWLQHADEAQIFIYSRLVRQAVKHCPILSKRLTCASLALVRADPNALPADEMSRYLLPPYLFLQET
;
A
#
# COMPACT_ATOMS: atom_id res chain seq x y z
N MET A 1 -0.12 5.41 -34.70
CA MET A 1 0.37 4.01 -34.79
C MET A 1 1.88 3.97 -35.09
N SER A 2 2.72 4.70 -34.35
CA SER A 2 4.19 4.60 -34.51
C SER A 2 4.99 5.13 -33.30
N SER A 3 4.55 4.88 -32.06
CA SER A 3 5.30 5.36 -30.87
C SER A 3 5.29 4.42 -29.66
N LEU A 4 4.93 3.15 -29.83
CA LEU A 4 4.94 2.16 -28.73
C LEU A 4 6.15 1.22 -28.74
N ASP A 5 6.84 1.06 -29.88
CA ASP A 5 8.09 0.26 -29.96
C ASP A 5 9.35 1.02 -29.48
N ALA A 6 9.24 2.31 -29.18
CA ALA A 6 10.37 3.14 -28.74
C ALA A 6 10.59 3.15 -27.21
N LEU A 7 9.65 2.60 -26.43
CA LEU A 7 9.70 2.57 -24.96
C LEU A 7 10.30 1.28 -24.37
N LEU A 8 10.71 0.32 -25.20
CA LEU A 8 11.34 -0.94 -24.79
C LEU A 8 12.86 -1.00 -24.97
N LYS A 9 13.50 0.13 -25.28
CA LYS A 9 14.96 0.26 -25.32
C LYS A 9 15.37 1.57 -24.68
N ALA A 10 15.36 1.62 -23.34
CA ALA A 10 16.06 2.68 -22.64
C ALA A 10 17.54 2.65 -23.07
N PRO A 11 18.11 3.77 -23.55
CA PRO A 11 19.54 3.81 -23.81
C PRO A 11 20.25 3.67 -22.47
N ALA A 12 21.13 2.67 -22.36
CA ALA A 12 22.02 2.52 -21.21
C ALA A 12 22.73 3.86 -20.97
N ARG A 13 22.37 4.55 -19.89
CA ARG A 13 23.12 5.73 -19.44
C ARG A 13 24.56 5.29 -19.17
N PRO A 14 25.58 6.11 -19.48
CA PRO A 14 26.96 5.70 -19.36
C PRO A 14 27.27 5.44 -17.89
N PHE A 15 27.40 4.16 -17.54
CA PHE A 15 27.80 3.71 -16.22
C PHE A 15 29.19 4.29 -15.91
N ARG A 16 29.35 4.90 -14.73
CA ARG A 16 30.66 5.30 -14.22
C ARG A 16 31.45 4.03 -13.88
N ARG A 17 32.08 3.45 -14.89
CA ARG A 17 33.09 2.39 -14.75
C ARG A 17 34.39 3.07 -14.33
N ASN A 18 34.99 2.65 -13.22
CA ASN A 18 36.44 2.75 -13.10
C ASN A 18 36.99 1.58 -13.93
N PRO A 19 37.76 1.81 -15.00
CA PRO A 19 38.19 0.72 -15.87
C PRO A 19 39.38 -0.06 -15.29
N ARG A 20 39.34 -1.39 -15.46
CA ARG A 20 40.48 -2.31 -15.28
C ARG A 20 41.55 -2.05 -16.35
N ASP A 21 42.81 -2.01 -15.95
CA ASP A 21 43.99 -1.77 -16.83
C ASP A 21 44.41 -2.97 -17.71
N SER A 22 43.68 -4.10 -17.67
CA SER A 22 44.01 -5.32 -18.43
C SER A 22 43.19 -5.46 -19.71
N THR A 23 43.87 -5.76 -20.83
CA THR A 23 43.26 -6.02 -22.15
C THR A 23 42.81 -7.47 -22.34
N VAL A 24 43.09 -8.37 -21.40
CA VAL A 24 42.73 -9.79 -21.48
C VAL A 24 41.48 -10.05 -20.62
N PRO A 25 40.41 -10.66 -21.19
CA PRO A 25 39.24 -11.02 -20.41
C PRO A 25 39.61 -11.94 -19.23
N PRO A 26 39.04 -11.73 -18.03
CA PRO A 26 39.26 -12.66 -16.92
C PRO A 26 38.72 -14.05 -17.28
N THR A 27 39.29 -15.11 -16.72
CA THR A 27 38.69 -16.45 -16.82
C THR A 27 37.53 -16.60 -15.85
N TYR A 28 37.66 -16.03 -14.64
CA TYR A 28 36.65 -16.12 -13.59
C TYR A 28 36.29 -14.73 -13.08
N MET A 29 35.00 -14.52 -12.84
CA MET A 29 34.52 -13.27 -12.28
C MET A 29 33.56 -13.50 -11.13
N LEU A 30 33.91 -12.97 -9.96
CA LEU A 30 33.08 -12.96 -8.76
C LEU A 30 32.39 -11.61 -8.64
N VAL A 31 31.08 -11.62 -8.79
CA VAL A 31 30.26 -10.42 -8.65
C VAL A 31 29.45 -10.56 -7.36
N ARG A 32 29.40 -9.50 -6.54
CA ARG A 32 28.64 -9.49 -5.27
C ARG A 32 27.63 -8.36 -5.22
N ALA A 33 26.39 -8.67 -4.84
CA ALA A 33 25.38 -7.64 -4.60
C ALA A 33 25.31 -7.27 -3.11
N ILE A 34 25.48 -5.99 -2.81
CA ILE A 34 25.25 -5.39 -1.49
C ILE A 34 23.83 -4.84 -1.46
N GLY A 35 23.00 -5.31 -0.52
CA GLY A 35 21.62 -4.86 -0.35
C GLY A 35 21.36 -4.22 1.00
N ASN A 36 20.11 -3.80 1.21
CA ASN A 36 19.65 -3.18 2.44
C ASN A 36 19.84 -4.09 3.68
N ALA A 37 20.23 -3.47 4.79
CA ALA A 37 20.15 -4.11 6.10
C ALA A 37 18.68 -4.31 6.50
N LEU A 38 18.34 -5.42 7.16
CA LEU A 38 16.96 -5.74 7.55
C LEU A 38 16.86 -6.08 9.04
N PRO A 39 17.07 -5.14 9.98
CA PRO A 39 16.88 -5.39 11.41
C PRO A 39 15.46 -5.93 11.70
N PRO A 40 15.29 -6.91 12.61
CA PRO A 40 16.28 -7.48 13.52
C PRO A 40 17.06 -8.68 12.93
N ARG A 41 17.01 -8.90 11.61
CA ARG A 41 17.71 -10.02 10.97
C ARG A 41 19.21 -9.78 10.82
N HIS A 42 19.60 -8.59 10.40
CA HIS A 42 21.02 -8.22 10.26
C HIS A 42 21.16 -6.71 10.36
N ASP A 43 22.21 -6.29 11.07
CA ASP A 43 22.50 -4.89 11.35
C ASP A 43 23.39 -4.26 10.28
N GLN A 44 23.23 -2.96 10.08
CA GLN A 44 24.01 -2.20 9.11
C GLN A 44 25.50 -2.12 9.46
N SER A 45 25.84 -1.91 10.74
CA SER A 45 27.23 -1.85 11.19
C SER A 45 27.93 -3.17 10.92
N ARG A 46 27.23 -4.29 11.15
CA ARG A 46 27.74 -5.63 10.84
C ARG A 46 27.93 -5.84 9.34
N ALA A 47 27.03 -5.32 8.49
CA ALA A 47 27.18 -5.40 7.04
C ALA A 47 28.46 -4.67 6.55
N LEU A 48 28.76 -3.50 7.10
CA LEU A 48 30.01 -2.76 6.81
C LEU A 48 31.24 -3.48 7.35
N GLN A 49 31.18 -4.03 8.56
CA GLN A 49 32.27 -4.83 9.15
C GLN A 49 32.58 -6.06 8.29
N ASN A 50 31.55 -6.78 7.85
CA ASN A 50 31.70 -7.94 6.99
C ASN A 50 32.29 -7.55 5.62
N LEU A 51 31.87 -6.42 5.04
CA LEU A 51 32.49 -5.93 3.81
C LEU A 51 33.98 -5.63 4.03
N ARG A 52 34.33 -4.86 5.06
CA ARG A 52 35.75 -4.54 5.37
C ARG A 52 36.56 -5.82 5.58
N PHE A 53 36.02 -6.79 6.31
CA PHE A 53 36.66 -8.08 6.53
C PHE A 53 36.95 -8.82 5.20
N ILE A 54 35.98 -8.86 4.27
CA ILE A 54 36.19 -9.45 2.94
C ILE A 54 37.32 -8.71 2.22
N LEU A 55 37.28 -7.38 2.18
CA LEU A 55 38.26 -6.56 1.46
C LEU A 55 39.69 -6.71 2.01
N GLU A 56 39.85 -6.92 3.32
CA GLU A 56 41.17 -7.07 3.96
C GLU A 56 41.76 -8.48 3.80
N ASN A 57 40.89 -9.50 3.77
CA ASN A 57 41.30 -10.90 3.98
C ASN A 57 41.07 -11.81 2.76
N GLU A 58 40.17 -11.46 1.84
CA GLU A 58 39.87 -12.27 0.65
C GLU A 58 40.86 -11.99 -0.48
N ARG A 59 42.12 -12.40 -0.30
CA ARG A 59 43.21 -12.15 -1.25
C ARG A 59 43.23 -13.22 -2.35
N LEU A 60 42.38 -13.04 -3.37
CA LEU A 60 42.20 -13.94 -4.51
C LEU A 60 42.69 -13.36 -5.85
N GLU A 61 43.29 -12.17 -5.83
CA GLU A 61 43.69 -11.45 -7.04
C GLU A 61 44.69 -12.24 -7.90
N SER A 62 44.38 -12.33 -9.19
CA SER A 62 45.26 -12.84 -10.24
C SER A 62 44.88 -12.18 -11.57
N GLU A 63 45.70 -12.34 -12.61
CA GLU A 63 45.33 -11.85 -13.95
C GLU A 63 44.03 -12.52 -14.46
N GLU A 64 43.80 -13.78 -14.09
CA GLU A 64 42.64 -14.59 -14.49
C GLU A 64 41.37 -14.33 -13.67
N PHE A 65 41.47 -13.70 -12.50
CA PHE A 65 40.35 -13.51 -11.57
C PHE A 65 39.97 -12.03 -11.43
N ALA A 66 38.69 -11.74 -11.56
CA ALA A 66 38.14 -10.39 -11.38
C ALA A 66 37.04 -10.39 -10.32
N THR A 67 36.94 -9.28 -9.58
CA THR A 67 35.84 -9.00 -8.65
C THR A 67 35.06 -7.78 -9.12
N HIS A 68 33.76 -7.75 -8.82
CA HIS A 68 32.93 -6.57 -9.02
C HIS A 68 31.81 -6.51 -7.99
N TRP A 69 31.42 -5.30 -7.60
CA TRP A 69 30.36 -5.10 -6.61
C TRP A 69 29.13 -4.44 -7.24
N VAL A 70 27.94 -4.81 -6.78
CA VAL A 70 26.67 -4.19 -7.17
C VAL A 70 26.02 -3.63 -5.92
N LEU A 71 25.92 -2.31 -5.81
CA LEU A 71 25.14 -1.65 -4.77
C LEU A 71 23.68 -1.65 -5.19
N ASN A 72 22.85 -2.48 -4.55
CA ASN A 72 21.50 -2.75 -4.97
C ASN A 72 20.48 -1.95 -4.13
N GLN A 73 19.98 -0.85 -4.71
CA GLN A 73 18.81 -0.11 -4.26
C GLN A 73 18.85 0.25 -2.78
N LEU A 74 20.00 0.75 -2.32
CA LEU A 74 20.19 1.13 -0.93
C LEU A 74 19.25 2.29 -0.57
N ALA A 75 18.37 2.04 0.39
CA ALA A 75 17.30 2.96 0.76
C ALA A 75 17.83 4.17 1.53
N ASP A 76 18.87 3.99 2.34
CA ASP A 76 19.47 5.05 3.15
C ASP A 76 20.77 5.55 2.49
N GLU A 77 20.76 6.84 2.14
CA GLU A 77 21.84 7.51 1.41
C GLU A 77 23.13 7.63 2.22
N GLU A 78 23.05 7.71 3.55
CA GLU A 78 24.24 7.70 4.41
C GLU A 78 24.94 6.36 4.30
N VAL A 79 24.16 5.29 4.37
CA VAL A 79 24.65 3.90 4.26
C VAL A 79 25.24 3.64 2.89
N ALA A 80 24.55 4.08 1.83
CA ALA A 80 25.05 3.98 0.46
C ALA A 80 26.40 4.68 0.30
N ARG A 81 26.57 5.86 0.90
CA ARG A 81 27.84 6.58 0.91
C ARG A 81 28.93 5.83 1.66
N GLN A 82 28.64 5.23 2.81
CA GLN A 82 29.60 4.43 3.57
C GLN A 82 30.11 3.23 2.76
N PHE A 83 29.22 2.51 2.07
CA PHE A 83 29.62 1.41 1.18
C PHE A 83 30.47 1.90 0.00
N ARG A 84 30.07 2.99 -0.66
CA ARG A 84 30.87 3.58 -1.77
C ARG A 84 32.27 4.00 -1.32
N ASN A 85 32.37 4.66 -0.17
CA ASN A 85 33.64 5.12 0.37
C ASN A 85 34.56 3.93 0.68
N LEU A 86 34.02 2.88 1.32
CA LEU A 86 34.80 1.69 1.67
C LEU A 86 35.27 0.92 0.41
N LEU A 87 34.41 0.76 -0.60
CA LEU A 87 34.82 0.13 -1.86
C LEU A 87 35.89 0.96 -2.58
N THR A 88 35.75 2.30 -2.57
CA THR A 88 36.73 3.21 -3.18
C THR A 88 38.07 3.22 -2.45
N GLU A 89 38.06 3.18 -1.10
CA GLU A 89 39.25 3.07 -0.25
C GLU A 89 40.11 1.86 -0.64
N PHE A 90 39.46 0.73 -0.94
CA PHE A 90 40.12 -0.52 -1.36
C PHE A 90 40.24 -0.68 -2.89
N GLY A 91 40.01 0.38 -3.67
CA GLY A 91 40.17 0.37 -5.13
C GLY A 91 39.25 -0.61 -5.87
N GLN A 92 38.10 -0.98 -5.27
CA GLN A 92 37.18 -1.96 -5.86
C GLN A 92 36.27 -1.34 -6.92
N GLU A 93 36.01 -2.08 -7.99
CA GLU A 93 35.02 -1.70 -9.00
C GLU A 93 33.59 -2.01 -8.52
N PHE A 94 32.67 -1.07 -8.75
CA PHE A 94 31.27 -1.26 -8.42
C PHE A 94 30.30 -0.61 -9.41
N THR A 95 29.08 -1.13 -9.43
CA THR A 95 27.93 -0.57 -10.14
C THR A 95 26.81 -0.30 -9.15
N GLU A 96 26.14 0.83 -9.28
CA GLU A 96 25.04 1.21 -8.39
C GLU A 96 23.71 1.13 -9.13
N LEU A 97 22.77 0.38 -8.54
CA LEU A 97 21.36 0.35 -8.93
C LEU A 97 20.61 1.30 -7.99
N PRO A 98 20.19 2.48 -8.46
CA PRO A 98 19.57 3.47 -7.59
C PRO A 98 18.16 3.03 -7.16
N LEU A 99 17.76 3.42 -5.95
CA LEU A 99 16.37 3.37 -5.51
C LEU A 99 15.67 4.67 -5.91
N GLU A 100 14.92 4.64 -7.01
CA GLU A 100 14.10 5.78 -7.43
C GLU A 100 12.74 5.71 -6.69
N LEU A 101 12.49 6.69 -5.81
CA LEU A 101 11.35 6.68 -4.89
C LEU A 101 10.00 6.80 -5.62
N ASP A 102 9.95 7.51 -6.74
CA ASP A 102 8.77 7.67 -7.60
C ASP A 102 8.35 6.35 -8.25
N LYS A 103 9.31 5.58 -8.76
CA LYS A 103 9.06 4.23 -9.28
C LYS A 103 8.64 3.25 -8.18
N TYR A 104 9.22 3.37 -6.98
CA TYR A 104 8.77 2.59 -5.82
C TYR A 104 7.31 2.93 -5.46
N ALA A 105 6.95 4.22 -5.47
CA ALA A 105 5.60 4.67 -5.13
C ALA A 105 4.52 4.11 -6.08
N GLN A 106 4.88 3.88 -7.35
CA GLN A 106 4.04 3.27 -8.39
C GLN A 106 3.90 1.75 -8.27
N ALA A 107 4.68 1.08 -7.42
CA ALA A 107 4.50 -0.35 -7.19
C ALA A 107 3.20 -0.57 -6.36
N PRO A 108 2.25 -1.39 -6.85
CA PRO A 108 0.97 -1.58 -6.19
C PRO A 108 1.10 -2.47 -4.94
N PHE A 109 0.14 -2.32 -4.04
CA PHE A 109 -0.15 -3.37 -3.05
C PHE A 109 -1.02 -4.46 -3.72
N HIS A 110 -0.88 -5.69 -3.24
CA HIS A 110 -1.70 -6.82 -3.64
C HIS A 110 -2.75 -7.11 -2.57
N VAL A 111 -3.95 -7.48 -2.99
CA VAL A 111 -5.06 -7.92 -2.14
C VAL A 111 -5.31 -9.42 -2.29
N VAL A 112 -4.92 -10.03 -3.40
CA VAL A 112 -4.92 -11.49 -3.61
C VAL A 112 -3.50 -12.01 -3.48
N VAL A 113 -3.29 -12.89 -2.51
CA VAL A 113 -2.03 -13.60 -2.32
C VAL A 113 -2.04 -14.86 -3.20
N GLU A 114 -0.99 -15.02 -4.01
CA GLU A 114 -0.75 -16.20 -4.86
C GLU A 114 -1.96 -16.60 -5.74
N ASP A 115 -2.52 -17.80 -5.56
CA ASP A 115 -3.67 -18.33 -6.29
C ASP A 115 -4.93 -18.54 -5.41
N HIS A 116 -4.99 -17.88 -4.25
CA HIS A 116 -6.11 -18.01 -3.30
C HIS A 116 -7.43 -17.47 -3.85
N GLY A 117 -7.40 -16.41 -4.66
CA GLY A 117 -8.59 -15.83 -5.28
C GLY A 117 -9.58 -15.15 -4.33
N VAL A 118 -9.11 -14.77 -3.15
CA VAL A 118 -9.89 -14.06 -2.12
C VAL A 118 -9.17 -12.77 -1.72
N ASP A 119 -9.92 -11.84 -1.15
CA ASP A 119 -9.39 -10.59 -0.60
C ASP A 119 -8.72 -10.86 0.75
N GLN A 120 -7.40 -11.04 0.72
CA GLN A 120 -6.59 -11.35 1.90
C GLN A 120 -6.33 -10.14 2.81
N VAL A 121 -6.70 -8.93 2.37
CA VAL A 121 -6.55 -7.74 3.20
C VAL A 121 -7.76 -7.60 4.10
N HIS A 122 -8.97 -7.73 3.56
CA HIS A 122 -10.19 -7.40 4.29
C HIS A 122 -10.94 -8.60 4.86
N GLU A 123 -10.66 -9.82 4.41
CA GLU A 123 -11.22 -11.02 5.06
C GLU A 123 -10.44 -11.37 6.34
N GLU A 124 -11.16 -11.77 7.40
CA GLU A 124 -10.56 -12.36 8.59
C GLU A 124 -10.55 -13.90 8.51
N PHE A 125 -9.36 -14.48 8.71
CA PHE A 125 -9.18 -15.93 8.76
C PHE A 125 -9.00 -16.38 10.21
N ALA A 126 -10.06 -16.94 10.79
CA ALA A 126 -10.04 -17.47 12.15
C ALA A 126 -9.00 -18.60 12.26
N GLY A 127 -8.13 -18.51 13.28
CA GLY A 127 -7.11 -19.53 13.56
C GLY A 127 -5.82 -19.41 12.75
N GLU A 128 -5.65 -18.34 11.96
CA GLU A 128 -4.41 -18.08 11.24
C GLU A 128 -3.24 -17.78 12.19
N ASP A 129 -2.15 -18.54 12.06
CA ASP A 129 -0.98 -18.40 12.91
C ASP A 129 -0.11 -17.20 12.50
N GLN A 130 0.77 -16.75 13.41
CA GLN A 130 1.58 -15.55 13.18
C GLN A 130 2.53 -15.66 11.99
N TRP A 131 3.00 -16.87 11.65
CA TRP A 131 3.86 -17.06 10.49
C TRP A 131 3.08 -16.79 9.22
N THR A 132 1.88 -17.37 9.08
CA THR A 132 1.02 -17.17 7.92
C THR A 132 0.65 -15.70 7.76
N LYS A 133 0.25 -15.01 8.84
CA LYS A 133 -0.01 -13.56 8.84
C LYS A 133 1.17 -12.75 8.32
N ASN A 134 2.38 -13.04 8.78
CA ASN A 134 3.58 -12.31 8.33
C ASN A 134 3.88 -12.57 6.84
N GLN A 135 3.66 -13.79 6.35
CA GLN A 135 3.83 -14.11 4.94
C GLN A 135 2.80 -13.41 4.06
N ASN A 136 1.53 -13.37 4.49
CA ASN A 136 0.46 -12.67 3.78
C ASN A 136 0.76 -11.18 3.68
N ILE A 137 1.14 -10.52 4.78
CA ILE A 137 1.55 -9.10 4.75
C ILE A 137 2.72 -8.89 3.78
N ASN A 138 3.71 -9.77 3.80
CA ASN A 138 4.84 -9.68 2.88
C ASN A 138 4.43 -9.90 1.39
N ALA A 139 3.41 -10.72 1.14
CA ALA A 139 2.86 -10.95 -0.19
C ALA A 139 2.00 -9.76 -0.67
N ILE A 140 1.25 -9.11 0.23
CA ILE A 140 0.53 -7.85 -0.02
C ILE A 140 1.52 -6.76 -0.48
N TYR A 141 2.69 -6.68 0.16
CA TYR A 141 3.79 -5.80 -0.26
C TYR A 141 4.63 -6.37 -1.43
N GLY A 142 4.17 -7.42 -2.12
CA GLY A 142 4.97 -8.21 -3.05
C GLY A 142 5.67 -7.40 -4.14
N SER A 143 4.93 -6.54 -4.87
CA SER A 143 5.54 -5.67 -5.90
C SER A 143 6.46 -4.60 -5.32
N LYS A 144 6.13 -4.06 -4.15
CA LYS A 144 6.99 -3.10 -3.42
C LYS A 144 8.31 -3.74 -3.00
N ASN A 145 8.26 -4.96 -2.47
CA ASN A 145 9.45 -5.77 -2.15
C ASN A 145 10.29 -6.03 -3.40
N ARG A 146 9.67 -6.49 -4.51
CA ARG A 146 10.37 -6.73 -5.77
C ARG A 146 11.09 -5.49 -6.29
N TYR A 147 10.49 -4.31 -6.14
CA TYR A 147 11.14 -3.07 -6.53
C TYR A 147 12.23 -2.61 -5.57
N ALA A 148 12.01 -2.63 -4.24
CA ALA A 148 12.93 -2.02 -3.27
C ALA A 148 14.09 -2.92 -2.85
N LEU A 149 13.91 -4.23 -2.90
CA LEU A 149 14.94 -5.22 -2.58
C LEU A 149 15.53 -5.84 -3.84
N GLY A 150 14.76 -5.99 -4.92
CA GLY A 150 15.28 -6.22 -6.28
C GLY A 150 16.27 -7.38 -6.46
N ILE A 151 16.32 -8.38 -5.56
CA ILE A 151 17.49 -9.27 -5.49
C ILE A 151 17.74 -10.05 -6.78
N ASN A 152 16.69 -10.51 -7.44
CA ASN A 152 16.81 -11.27 -8.68
C ASN A 152 17.16 -10.36 -9.88
N VAL A 153 16.69 -9.12 -9.86
CA VAL A 153 17.12 -8.08 -10.83
C VAL A 153 18.61 -7.82 -10.65
N ALA A 154 19.07 -7.62 -9.41
CA ALA A 154 20.48 -7.42 -9.10
C ALA A 154 21.33 -8.63 -9.54
N ARG A 155 20.90 -9.86 -9.23
CA ARG A 155 21.59 -11.08 -9.70
C ARG A 155 21.67 -11.20 -11.21
N ASN A 156 20.61 -10.82 -11.92
CA ASN A 156 20.62 -10.82 -13.39
C ASN A 156 21.57 -9.73 -13.94
N VAL A 157 21.63 -8.54 -13.32
CA VAL A 157 22.64 -7.51 -13.63
C VAL A 157 24.05 -8.02 -13.36
N MET A 158 24.27 -8.75 -12.28
CA MET A 158 25.58 -9.36 -11.96
C MET A 158 26.00 -10.37 -13.02
N LEU A 159 25.07 -11.19 -13.53
CA LEU A 159 25.33 -12.07 -14.67
C LEU A 159 25.74 -11.25 -15.90
N ASP A 160 25.03 -10.18 -16.22
CA ASP A 160 25.31 -9.36 -17.39
C ASP A 160 26.66 -8.66 -17.32
N ILE A 161 27.01 -8.06 -16.17
CA ILE A 161 28.34 -7.47 -15.92
C ILE A 161 29.46 -8.48 -16.17
N ALA A 162 29.28 -9.72 -15.71
CA ALA A 162 30.28 -10.76 -15.86
C ALA A 162 30.37 -11.32 -17.28
N ARG A 163 29.24 -11.44 -17.99
CA ARG A 163 29.24 -11.82 -19.42
C ARG A 163 29.94 -10.75 -20.27
N ASP A 164 29.65 -9.48 -20.00
CA ASP A 164 30.20 -8.34 -20.73
C ASP A 164 31.70 -8.11 -20.48
N SER A 165 32.25 -8.64 -19.39
CA SER A 165 33.70 -8.65 -19.15
C SER A 165 34.43 -9.71 -19.99
N GLY A 166 33.70 -10.65 -20.59
CA GLY A 166 34.25 -11.81 -21.29
C GLY A 166 34.64 -12.96 -20.37
N ALA A 167 34.21 -12.94 -19.10
CA ALA A 167 34.50 -14.02 -18.15
C ALA A 167 33.96 -15.36 -18.63
N ARG A 168 34.78 -16.42 -18.57
CA ARG A 168 34.31 -17.79 -18.88
C ARG A 168 33.37 -18.31 -17.79
N TRP A 169 33.73 -18.07 -16.53
CA TRP A 169 32.99 -18.52 -15.34
C TRP A 169 32.53 -17.33 -14.50
N ILE A 170 31.27 -17.35 -14.12
CA ILE A 170 30.53 -16.25 -13.49
C ILE A 170 30.00 -16.70 -12.14
N MET A 171 30.32 -15.96 -11.08
CA MET A 171 29.96 -16.28 -9.70
C MET A 171 29.14 -15.13 -9.11
N PRO A 172 27.81 -15.09 -9.28
CA PRO A 172 26.96 -14.02 -8.78
C PRO A 172 26.53 -14.31 -7.33
N TRP A 173 27.41 -14.02 -6.37
CA TRP A 173 27.24 -14.47 -4.98
C TRP A 173 26.70 -13.39 -4.04
N ASP A 174 26.11 -13.82 -2.92
CA ASP A 174 25.56 -12.92 -1.90
C ASP A 174 26.67 -12.13 -1.15
N GLN A 175 26.39 -10.91 -0.67
CA GLN A 175 27.39 -10.01 -0.04
C GLN A 175 28.21 -10.62 1.10
N THR A 176 27.65 -11.57 1.85
CA THR A 176 28.30 -12.16 3.04
C THR A 176 29.14 -13.39 2.70
N CYS A 177 29.22 -13.75 1.42
CA CYS A 177 30.02 -14.88 0.96
C CYS A 177 31.50 -14.51 0.98
N PHE A 178 32.26 -15.20 1.83
CA PHE A 178 33.71 -15.15 1.93
C PHE A 178 34.32 -16.44 1.36
N LEU A 179 35.32 -16.28 0.52
CA LEU A 179 35.96 -17.35 -0.21
C LEU A 179 37.42 -17.49 0.23
N SER A 180 37.71 -18.55 0.99
CA SER A 180 39.07 -18.85 1.43
C SER A 180 39.95 -19.28 0.24
N ARG A 181 41.28 -19.14 0.38
CA ARG A 181 42.23 -19.61 -0.64
C ARG A 181 42.12 -21.11 -0.92
N GLU A 182 41.85 -21.90 0.11
CA GLU A 182 41.64 -23.35 -0.01
C GLU A 182 40.39 -23.66 -0.84
N ALA A 183 39.26 -23.04 -0.47
CA ALA A 183 38.02 -23.19 -1.20
C ALA A 183 38.18 -22.77 -2.66
N TRP A 184 38.79 -21.61 -2.91
CA TRP A 184 39.05 -21.12 -4.26
C TRP A 184 39.94 -22.08 -5.07
N ALA A 185 41.00 -22.63 -4.47
CA ALA A 185 41.88 -23.56 -5.16
C ALA A 185 41.13 -24.83 -5.61
N GLN A 186 40.17 -25.32 -4.82
CA GLN A 186 39.31 -26.43 -5.22
C GLN A 186 38.38 -26.03 -6.36
N ILE A 187 37.69 -24.89 -6.22
CA ILE A 187 36.77 -24.37 -7.26
C ILE A 187 37.51 -24.20 -8.58
N LYS A 188 38.66 -23.52 -8.59
CA LYS A 188 39.45 -23.30 -9.80
C LYS A 188 39.81 -24.61 -10.50
N ARG A 189 40.28 -25.63 -9.75
CA ARG A 189 40.64 -26.94 -10.31
C ARG A 189 39.45 -27.60 -11.02
N ASP A 190 38.28 -27.57 -10.40
CA ASP A 190 37.08 -28.22 -10.95
C ASP A 190 36.54 -27.45 -12.17
N LEU A 191 36.58 -26.11 -12.13
CA LEU A 191 36.18 -25.27 -13.26
C LEU A 191 37.13 -25.38 -14.46
N ASP A 192 38.42 -25.57 -14.23
CA ASP A 192 39.42 -25.81 -15.28
C ASP A 192 39.27 -27.19 -15.91
N GLY A 193 38.91 -28.19 -15.10
CA GLY A 193 38.64 -29.56 -15.53
C GLY A 193 37.23 -29.81 -16.06
N ALA A 194 36.38 -28.78 -16.12
CA ALA A 194 34.98 -28.92 -16.48
C ALA A 194 34.77 -29.47 -17.90
N ALA A 195 33.84 -30.41 -18.04
CA ALA A 195 33.46 -30.98 -19.34
C ALA A 195 32.87 -29.90 -20.28
N PRO A 196 32.97 -30.06 -21.62
CA PRO A 196 32.49 -29.07 -22.60
C PRO A 196 30.99 -28.75 -22.51
N ASP A 197 30.19 -29.63 -21.95
CA ASP A 197 28.74 -29.49 -21.73
C ASP A 197 28.40 -29.01 -20.31
N GLN A 198 29.34 -29.06 -19.35
CA GLN A 198 29.14 -28.56 -18.00
C GLN A 198 29.03 -27.04 -18.00
N LYS A 199 27.82 -26.52 -17.73
CA LYS A 199 27.53 -25.08 -17.70
C LYS A 199 27.32 -24.50 -16.30
N TYR A 200 27.12 -25.35 -15.30
CA TYR A 200 26.82 -24.91 -13.94
C TYR A 200 27.62 -25.70 -12.91
N PHE A 201 27.97 -25.05 -11.80
CA PHE A 201 28.47 -25.71 -10.60
C PHE A 201 27.80 -25.12 -9.36
N MET A 202 27.89 -25.83 -8.24
CA MET A 202 27.41 -25.37 -6.94
C MET A 202 28.49 -25.41 -5.89
N SER A 203 28.55 -24.35 -5.08
CA SER A 203 29.38 -24.30 -3.87
C SER A 203 28.48 -24.16 -2.65
N PHE A 204 28.47 -25.20 -1.81
CA PHE A 204 27.66 -25.21 -0.59
C PHE A 204 28.22 -24.22 0.44
N MET A 205 27.31 -23.64 1.21
CA MET A 205 27.63 -22.63 2.19
C MET A 205 27.84 -23.26 3.57
N ASP A 206 28.88 -22.80 4.25
CA ASP A 206 29.07 -23.00 5.68
C ASP A 206 28.88 -21.68 6.42
N ARG A 207 28.06 -21.67 7.46
CA ARG A 207 27.67 -20.46 8.19
C ARG A 207 28.46 -20.34 9.48
N LEU A 208 29.18 -19.24 9.63
CA LEU A 208 29.85 -18.92 10.88
C LEU A 208 28.83 -18.57 11.97
N THR A 209 28.99 -19.17 13.14
CA THR A 209 28.16 -18.95 14.34
C THR A 209 28.86 -18.08 15.40
N GLU A 210 30.10 -17.68 15.13
CA GLU A 210 30.96 -16.87 15.98
C GLU A 210 31.71 -15.85 15.10
N GLU A 211 32.50 -14.97 15.73
CA GLU A 211 33.19 -13.88 15.03
C GLU A 211 34.09 -14.38 13.88
N ASN A 212 34.22 -13.54 12.84
CA ASN A 212 34.80 -13.94 11.56
C ASN A 212 36.26 -14.39 11.65
N ASP A 213 36.99 -13.99 12.69
CA ASP A 213 38.39 -14.36 12.93
C ASP A 213 38.59 -15.84 13.24
N VAL A 214 37.52 -16.57 13.58
CA VAL A 214 37.55 -18.04 13.75
C VAL A 214 38.15 -18.76 12.55
N ILE A 215 37.99 -18.22 11.34
CA ILE A 215 38.51 -18.85 10.11
C ILE A 215 40.04 -18.90 10.07
N PHE A 216 40.72 -18.09 10.89
CA PHE A 216 42.18 -18.10 11.03
C PHE A 216 42.67 -19.10 12.09
N SER A 217 41.75 -19.70 12.85
CA SER A 217 42.08 -20.73 13.83
C SER A 217 42.60 -21.99 13.12
N PRO A 218 43.71 -22.59 13.58
CA PRO A 218 44.24 -23.83 13.00
C PRO A 218 43.27 -25.02 13.16
N ASN A 219 42.28 -24.91 14.04
CA ASN A 219 41.28 -25.95 14.28
C ASN A 219 39.99 -25.74 13.46
N PHE A 220 39.87 -24.62 12.74
CA PHE A 220 38.68 -24.36 11.93
C PHE A 220 38.56 -25.37 10.80
N LYS A 221 37.38 -25.97 10.66
CA LYS A 221 37.05 -26.89 9.58
C LYS A 221 35.66 -26.55 9.07
N ALA A 222 35.57 -26.18 7.80
CA ALA A 222 34.30 -25.87 7.19
C ALA A 222 33.39 -27.11 7.10
N GLN A 223 32.10 -26.93 7.38
CA GLN A 223 31.06 -27.95 7.24
C GLN A 223 29.95 -27.43 6.32
N PRO A 224 30.20 -27.32 5.01
CA PRO A 224 29.25 -26.71 4.09
C PRO A 224 28.04 -27.61 3.82
N TRP A 225 26.84 -27.14 4.15
CA TRP A 225 25.58 -27.87 3.93
C TRP A 225 24.37 -26.95 3.69
N GLU A 226 24.48 -25.63 3.91
CA GLU A 226 23.39 -24.66 3.68
C GLU A 226 23.16 -24.37 2.19
N GLU A 227 22.15 -23.53 1.89
CA GLU A 227 21.78 -23.11 0.54
C GLU A 227 23.02 -22.76 -0.33
N PRO A 228 23.23 -23.48 -1.45
CA PRO A 228 24.43 -23.32 -2.26
C PRO A 228 24.43 -22.00 -3.04
N GLN A 229 25.64 -21.53 -3.36
CA GLN A 229 25.87 -20.51 -4.38
C GLN A 229 26.05 -21.19 -5.74
N ILE A 230 25.58 -20.55 -6.80
CA ILE A 230 25.60 -21.09 -8.18
C ILE A 230 26.74 -20.43 -8.94
N ILE A 231 27.44 -21.21 -9.76
CA ILE A 231 28.45 -20.76 -10.71
C ILE A 231 27.93 -21.04 -12.11
N PHE A 232 28.04 -20.06 -13.01
CA PHE A 232 27.54 -20.12 -14.37
C PHE A 232 28.70 -20.07 -15.35
N ARG A 233 28.59 -20.80 -16.46
CA ARG A 233 29.42 -20.57 -17.64
C ARG A 233 28.84 -19.42 -18.46
N ASN A 234 29.68 -18.71 -19.19
CA ASN A 234 29.27 -17.52 -19.96
C ASN A 234 28.09 -17.77 -20.93
N ASP A 235 28.04 -18.96 -21.53
CA ASP A 235 27.04 -19.42 -22.51
C ASP A 235 25.83 -20.15 -21.89
N SER A 236 25.66 -20.04 -20.57
CA SER A 236 24.44 -20.45 -19.86
C SER A 236 23.25 -19.55 -20.24
N VAL A 237 22.05 -20.13 -20.35
CA VAL A 237 20.83 -19.37 -20.69
C VAL A 237 19.96 -19.01 -19.49
N GLU A 238 20.15 -19.71 -18.36
CA GLU A 238 19.30 -19.52 -17.20
C GLU A 238 19.55 -18.18 -16.49
N ARG A 239 18.47 -17.66 -15.90
CA ARG A 239 18.41 -16.41 -15.15
C ARG A 239 17.51 -16.58 -13.93
N PHE A 240 17.71 -15.73 -12.94
CA PHE A 240 16.85 -15.65 -11.76
C PHE A 240 15.48 -15.07 -12.16
N ASP A 241 14.40 -15.59 -11.59
CA ASP A 241 13.04 -15.14 -11.90
C ASP A 241 12.72 -13.84 -11.14
N GLU A 242 12.68 -12.72 -11.86
CA GLU A 242 12.39 -11.39 -11.30
C GLU A 242 10.93 -11.23 -10.82
N GLN A 243 10.05 -12.21 -11.09
CA GLN A 243 8.71 -12.24 -10.52
C GLN A 243 8.68 -12.75 -9.07
N LEU A 244 9.75 -13.38 -8.58
CA LEU A 244 9.88 -13.80 -7.19
C LEU A 244 10.48 -12.68 -6.34
N ARG A 245 9.80 -12.35 -5.24
CA ARG A 245 10.26 -11.33 -4.29
C ARG A 245 11.34 -11.87 -3.35
N TYR A 246 12.11 -10.98 -2.74
CA TYR A 246 13.09 -11.37 -1.73
C TYR A 246 12.40 -12.08 -0.56
N GLY A 247 12.90 -13.28 -0.23
CA GLY A 247 12.34 -14.10 0.84
C GLY A 247 11.22 -15.03 0.40
N GLN A 248 10.88 -15.09 -0.90
CA GLN A 248 9.94 -16.05 -1.48
C GLN A 248 10.70 -17.14 -2.26
N ARG A 249 11.63 -17.81 -1.57
CA ARG A 249 12.38 -18.97 -2.11
C ARG A 249 13.04 -18.68 -3.46
N ASP A 250 13.45 -17.42 -3.65
CA ASP A 250 13.83 -16.83 -4.93
C ASP A 250 15.03 -17.50 -5.61
N LYS A 251 15.98 -18.03 -4.82
CA LYS A 251 17.12 -18.82 -5.31
C LYS A 251 16.78 -20.31 -5.48
N ALA A 252 16.03 -20.89 -4.55
CA ALA A 252 15.58 -22.28 -4.62
C ALA A 252 14.76 -22.57 -5.89
N ALA A 253 13.99 -21.58 -6.37
CA ALA A 253 13.28 -21.69 -7.64
C ALA A 253 14.21 -21.99 -8.83
N LEU A 254 15.38 -21.35 -8.90
CA LEU A 254 16.38 -21.62 -9.95
C LEU A 254 17.06 -22.99 -9.74
N LEU A 255 17.36 -23.37 -8.49
CA LEU A 255 17.93 -24.68 -8.18
C LEU A 255 17.02 -25.83 -8.65
N ILE A 256 15.71 -25.70 -8.45
CA ILE A 256 14.73 -26.67 -8.97
C ILE A 256 14.78 -26.74 -10.49
N ARG A 257 14.76 -25.59 -11.18
CA ARG A 257 14.81 -25.55 -12.66
C ARG A 257 16.08 -26.20 -13.20
N LEU A 258 17.20 -26.07 -12.47
CA LEU A 258 18.48 -26.72 -12.76
C LEU A 258 18.54 -28.20 -12.33
N GLN A 259 17.42 -28.79 -11.90
CA GLN A 259 17.32 -30.18 -11.46
C GLN A 259 18.26 -30.54 -10.29
N VAL A 260 18.54 -29.56 -9.43
CA VAL A 260 19.36 -29.76 -8.24
C VAL A 260 18.50 -30.30 -7.11
N THR A 261 18.89 -31.47 -6.58
CA THR A 261 18.25 -32.05 -5.40
C THR A 261 18.65 -31.33 -4.10
N GLY A 262 17.69 -31.14 -3.19
CA GLY A 262 17.95 -30.45 -1.93
C GLY A 262 16.78 -30.43 -0.95
N ALA A 263 16.91 -29.63 0.11
CA ALA A 263 15.86 -29.52 1.13
C ALA A 263 14.52 -29.00 0.56
N TRP A 264 14.58 -28.24 -0.53
CA TRP A 264 13.45 -27.62 -1.22
C TRP A 264 12.50 -28.60 -1.91
N ASP A 265 12.94 -29.84 -2.19
CA ASP A 265 12.08 -30.86 -2.80
C ASP A 265 10.95 -31.32 -1.88
N ARG A 266 11.07 -31.06 -0.57
CA ARG A 266 10.06 -31.40 0.44
C ARG A 266 9.21 -30.20 0.86
N TRP A 267 9.43 -29.03 0.26
CA TRP A 267 8.65 -27.84 0.61
C TRP A 267 7.28 -27.89 -0.07
N GLY A 268 6.28 -27.28 0.58
CA GLY A 268 4.97 -27.07 -0.04
C GLY A 268 5.03 -25.89 -1.00
N TRP A 269 4.91 -26.16 -2.30
CA TRP A 269 4.92 -25.17 -3.38
C TRP A 269 3.50 -24.93 -3.89
N SER A 270 3.05 -23.68 -3.96
CA SER A 270 1.73 -23.36 -4.51
C SER A 270 1.67 -23.56 -6.02
N THR A 271 0.47 -23.63 -6.60
CA THR A 271 0.31 -23.80 -8.06
C THR A 271 0.98 -22.67 -8.84
N TRP A 272 1.01 -21.46 -8.26
CA TRP A 272 1.69 -20.31 -8.83
C TRP A 272 3.21 -20.48 -8.84
N GLU A 273 3.80 -20.99 -7.76
CA GLU A 273 5.24 -21.24 -7.69
C GLU A 273 5.65 -22.42 -8.57
N GLN A 274 4.88 -23.51 -8.59
CA GLN A 274 5.15 -24.71 -9.41
C GLN A 274 5.27 -24.38 -10.90
N ARG A 275 4.48 -23.42 -11.40
CA ARG A 275 4.57 -22.94 -12.79
C ARG A 275 5.91 -22.26 -13.12
N ARG A 276 6.59 -21.73 -12.11
CA ARG A 276 7.91 -21.06 -12.22
C ARG A 276 9.08 -21.97 -11.89
N THR A 277 8.80 -23.13 -11.31
CA THR A 277 9.81 -24.12 -10.92
C THR A 277 9.67 -25.39 -11.76
N TYR A 278 8.94 -26.39 -11.27
CA TYR A 278 8.82 -27.73 -11.84
C TYR A 278 8.23 -27.76 -13.26
N ALA A 279 7.37 -26.79 -13.61
CA ALA A 279 6.80 -26.69 -14.95
C ALA A 279 7.69 -25.93 -15.95
N ASN A 280 8.81 -25.34 -15.49
CA ASN A 280 9.69 -24.48 -16.27
C ASN A 280 11.17 -24.87 -16.12
N MET A 281 11.46 -26.17 -16.31
CA MET A 281 12.80 -26.72 -16.17
C MET A 281 13.79 -26.11 -17.17
N SER A 282 15.05 -25.99 -16.76
CA SER A 282 16.13 -25.43 -17.57
C SER A 282 16.39 -26.26 -18.81
N LYS A 283 16.71 -25.58 -19.91
CA LYS A 283 17.07 -26.23 -21.18
C LYS A 283 18.55 -26.59 -21.26
N ASP A 284 19.38 -26.07 -20.36
CA ASP A 284 20.82 -26.35 -20.34
C ASP A 284 21.16 -27.66 -19.62
N VAL A 285 20.23 -28.23 -18.85
CA VAL A 285 20.44 -29.49 -18.11
C VAL A 285 19.44 -30.55 -18.58
N GLY A 286 19.97 -31.67 -19.06
CA GLY A 286 19.17 -32.77 -19.60
C GLY A 286 18.84 -33.89 -18.61
N GLU A 287 19.57 -33.97 -17.50
CA GLU A 287 19.49 -35.06 -16.52
C GLU A 287 19.41 -34.50 -15.09
N THR A 288 18.84 -35.30 -14.18
CA THR A 288 18.78 -34.97 -12.74
C THR A 288 20.18 -34.88 -12.17
N ASP A 289 20.45 -33.87 -11.32
CA ASP A 289 21.75 -33.63 -10.68
C ASP A 289 22.94 -33.45 -11.67
N ALA A 290 22.68 -32.99 -12.90
CA ALA A 290 23.72 -32.62 -13.87
C ALA A 290 24.62 -31.47 -13.38
N VAL A 291 24.23 -30.76 -12.33
CA VAL A 291 25.03 -29.67 -11.73
C VAL A 291 25.96 -30.22 -10.66
N GLN A 292 27.27 -30.19 -10.94
CA GLN A 292 28.27 -30.73 -10.03
C GLN A 292 28.54 -29.80 -8.83
N ARG A 293 28.90 -30.42 -7.70
CA ARG A 293 29.35 -29.71 -6.49
C ARG A 293 30.84 -29.41 -6.58
N THR A 294 31.27 -28.24 -6.12
CA THR A 294 32.67 -27.84 -6.06
C THR A 294 32.95 -26.93 -4.87
N GLY A 295 34.10 -27.12 -4.23
CA GLY A 295 34.58 -26.31 -3.12
C GLY A 295 33.52 -26.02 -2.05
N TYR A 296 33.62 -24.83 -1.45
CA TYR A 296 32.68 -24.32 -0.47
C TYR A 296 32.75 -22.79 -0.40
N VAL A 297 31.79 -22.18 0.29
CA VAL A 297 31.81 -20.74 0.59
C VAL A 297 31.46 -20.52 2.06
N LEU A 298 32.17 -19.62 2.73
CA LEU A 298 31.85 -19.24 4.10
C LEU A 298 30.84 -18.11 4.07
N ARG A 299 29.82 -18.18 4.91
CA ARG A 299 28.94 -17.06 5.21
C ARG A 299 29.40 -16.44 6.51
N LEU A 300 29.85 -15.20 6.40
CA LEU A 300 30.30 -14.41 7.55
C LEU A 300 29.20 -14.24 8.59
N TYR A 301 29.64 -14.06 9.82
CA TYR A 301 28.79 -13.97 11.00
C TYR A 301 27.82 -12.79 10.90
N SER A 302 26.57 -13.03 11.29
CA SER A 302 25.49 -12.04 11.22
C SER A 302 25.45 -11.10 12.42
N GLY A 303 26.21 -11.38 13.49
CA GLY A 303 26.18 -10.64 14.74
C GLY A 303 25.03 -11.03 15.67
N LEU A 304 24.25 -12.08 15.36
CA LEU A 304 23.15 -12.57 16.20
C LEU A 304 23.59 -13.73 17.09
N GLU A 305 22.98 -13.85 18.28
CA GLU A 305 23.25 -14.93 19.24
C GLU A 305 23.21 -16.33 18.60
N SER A 306 24.11 -17.20 19.06
CA SER A 306 24.32 -18.56 18.52
C SER A 306 23.04 -19.35 18.38
N ASP A 307 22.12 -19.27 19.34
CA ASP A 307 20.91 -20.12 19.38
C ASP A 307 19.93 -19.87 18.21
N VAL A 308 20.06 -18.74 17.51
CA VAL A 308 19.26 -18.38 16.33
C VAL A 308 20.03 -18.61 15.01
N GLU A 309 21.35 -18.74 15.08
CA GLU A 309 22.22 -19.08 13.93
C GLU A 309 22.59 -20.57 13.90
N VAL A 310 22.37 -21.31 15.00
CA VAL A 310 22.55 -22.76 15.08
C VAL A 310 21.61 -23.43 14.09
N ASN A 311 22.13 -24.42 13.36
CA ASN A 311 21.39 -25.14 12.36
C ASN A 311 20.32 -26.09 12.94
N THR A 312 19.19 -25.53 13.38
CA THR A 312 18.01 -26.29 13.81
C THR A 312 16.78 -25.86 13.01
N ARG A 313 15.78 -26.74 12.93
CA ARG A 313 14.49 -26.42 12.29
C ARG A 313 13.81 -25.21 12.93
N SER A 314 13.92 -25.08 14.26
CA SER A 314 13.44 -23.91 15.03
C SER A 314 14.18 -22.63 14.67
N ALA A 315 15.51 -22.65 14.54
CA ALA A 315 16.28 -21.50 14.10
C ALA A 315 15.95 -21.09 12.65
N GLY A 316 15.70 -22.06 11.74
CA GLY A 316 15.19 -21.79 10.39
C GLY A 316 13.88 -20.98 10.40
N PHE A 317 12.91 -21.41 11.22
CA PHE A 317 11.64 -20.70 11.40
C PHE A 317 11.82 -19.26 11.90
N TRP A 318 12.63 -19.05 12.94
CA TRP A 318 12.87 -17.71 13.49
C TRP A 318 13.60 -16.78 12.51
N ARG A 319 14.52 -17.32 11.69
CA ARG A 319 15.20 -16.55 10.63
C ARG A 319 14.22 -16.07 9.56
N GLU A 320 13.29 -16.92 9.15
CA GLU A 320 12.20 -16.56 8.22
C GLU A 320 11.33 -15.45 8.81
N MET A 321 10.94 -15.58 10.09
CA MET A 321 10.12 -14.60 10.79
C MET A 321 10.81 -13.23 10.92
N ARG A 322 12.10 -13.21 11.31
CA ARG A 322 12.88 -11.97 11.40
C ARG A 322 13.07 -11.32 10.03
N ARG A 323 13.25 -12.11 8.97
CA ARG A 323 13.28 -11.62 7.59
C ARG A 323 11.97 -10.94 7.22
N ALA A 324 10.85 -11.62 7.40
CA ALA A 324 9.53 -11.08 7.06
C ALA A 324 9.27 -9.75 7.78
N LYS A 325 9.60 -9.66 9.07
CA LYS A 325 9.50 -8.41 9.84
C LYS A 325 10.43 -7.32 9.34
N GLY A 326 11.71 -7.65 9.08
CA GLY A 326 12.69 -6.68 8.60
C GLY A 326 12.35 -6.12 7.21
N VAL A 327 11.80 -6.96 6.32
CA VAL A 327 11.28 -6.53 5.02
C VAL A 327 10.14 -5.55 5.21
N THR A 328 9.11 -5.91 5.99
CA THR A 328 7.97 -5.01 6.22
C THR A 328 8.42 -3.67 6.83
N ALA A 329 9.31 -3.70 7.83
CA ALA A 329 9.83 -2.49 8.45
C ALA A 329 10.59 -1.57 7.46
N LEU A 330 11.38 -2.14 6.54
CA LEU A 330 12.03 -1.36 5.49
C LEU A 330 11.01 -0.73 4.53
N LEU A 331 10.02 -1.51 4.10
CA LEU A 331 8.99 -1.03 3.18
C LEU A 331 8.10 0.04 3.81
N ASP A 332 7.75 -0.10 5.09
CA ASP A 332 7.01 0.91 5.85
C ASP A 332 7.80 2.22 5.97
N LYS A 333 9.11 2.16 6.19
CA LYS A 333 9.97 3.37 6.13
C LYS A 333 9.96 4.02 4.75
N LEU A 334 9.95 3.21 3.69
CA LEU A 334 9.88 3.73 2.32
C LEU A 334 8.49 4.31 2.00
N GLU A 335 7.40 3.69 2.46
CA GLU A 335 6.05 4.27 2.30
C GLU A 335 5.92 5.61 3.04
N GLU A 336 6.48 5.73 4.24
CA GLU A 336 6.52 7.00 4.97
C GLU A 336 7.30 8.06 4.19
N ARG A 337 8.48 7.71 3.66
CA ARG A 337 9.26 8.60 2.80
C ARG A 337 8.50 9.00 1.55
N VAL A 338 7.82 8.07 0.88
CA VAL A 338 6.96 8.37 -0.27
C VAL A 338 5.92 9.42 0.11
N MET A 339 5.22 9.23 1.23
CA MET A 339 4.20 10.17 1.68
C MET A 339 4.80 11.55 1.97
N ARG A 340 5.91 11.62 2.72
CA ARG A 340 6.47 12.88 3.20
C ARG A 340 7.31 13.62 2.16
N GLU A 341 8.07 12.92 1.32
CA GLU A 341 9.02 13.46 0.34
C GLU A 341 8.38 13.68 -1.04
N LEU A 342 7.55 12.74 -1.53
CA LEU A 342 6.96 12.84 -2.87
C LEU A 342 5.59 13.52 -2.87
N PHE A 343 4.71 13.10 -1.95
CA PHE A 343 3.35 13.62 -1.88
C PHE A 343 3.18 14.79 -0.91
N ASN A 344 4.29 15.23 -0.27
CA ASN A 344 4.30 16.31 0.71
C ASN A 344 3.18 16.19 1.76
N TYR A 345 2.87 14.96 2.17
CA TYR A 345 1.86 14.70 3.17
C TYR A 345 2.28 15.29 4.52
N ARG A 346 1.35 16.01 5.14
CA ARG A 346 1.43 16.55 6.50
C ARG A 346 0.04 16.38 7.16
N PRO A 347 -0.05 16.11 8.46
CA PRO A 347 -1.33 15.90 9.13
C PRO A 347 -2.25 17.14 9.10
N GLU A 348 -1.69 18.33 8.87
CA GLU A 348 -2.41 19.60 8.73
C GLU A 348 -3.02 19.79 7.34
N ASN A 349 -2.58 19.04 6.33
CA ASN A 349 -3.13 19.14 4.97
C ASN A 349 -4.59 18.69 4.98
N LEU A 350 -5.46 19.45 4.33
CA LEU A 350 -6.83 19.03 4.05
C LEU A 350 -6.84 17.79 3.16
N LEU A 351 -7.83 16.93 3.38
CA LEU A 351 -7.94 15.63 2.71
C LEU A 351 -9.18 15.55 1.79
N PHE A 352 -10.27 16.22 2.17
CA PHE A 352 -11.56 16.23 1.48
C PHE A 352 -11.85 17.58 0.84
N TYR A 353 -11.39 18.67 1.43
CA TYR A 353 -11.52 20.01 0.87
C TYR A 353 -10.21 20.48 0.22
N ASP A 354 -10.32 21.25 -0.87
CA ASP A 354 -9.21 21.81 -1.61
C ASP A 354 -8.86 23.20 -1.07
N GLU A 355 -7.71 23.31 -0.40
CA GLU A 355 -7.20 24.56 0.17
C GLU A 355 -6.97 25.65 -0.89
N VAL A 356 -6.54 25.28 -2.11
CA VAL A 356 -6.31 26.24 -3.21
C VAL A 356 -7.64 26.77 -3.70
N LEU A 357 -8.65 25.91 -3.84
CA LEU A 357 -10.00 26.32 -4.21
C LEU A 357 -10.61 27.23 -3.14
N LEU A 358 -10.47 26.90 -1.86
CA LEU A 358 -10.89 27.75 -0.75
C LEU A 358 -10.25 29.14 -0.81
N GLN A 359 -8.94 29.21 -1.04
CA GLN A 359 -8.21 30.47 -1.12
C GLN A 359 -8.63 31.30 -2.34
N ASN A 360 -8.85 30.68 -3.50
CA ASN A 360 -9.33 31.37 -4.70
C ASN A 360 -10.69 32.03 -4.47
N PHE A 361 -11.62 31.35 -3.78
CA PHE A 361 -12.94 31.91 -3.44
C PHE A 361 -12.84 33.06 -2.44
N LYS A 362 -11.85 33.04 -1.54
CA LYS A 362 -11.58 34.15 -0.63
C LYS A 362 -11.06 35.39 -1.35
N GLU A 363 -10.22 35.20 -2.37
CA GLU A 363 -9.56 36.30 -3.10
C GLU A 363 -10.41 36.88 -4.25
N GLN A 364 -11.31 36.09 -4.84
CA GLN A 364 -12.13 36.48 -6.00
C GLN A 364 -13.62 36.21 -5.77
N PRO A 365 -14.29 36.91 -4.84
CA PRO A 365 -15.71 36.71 -4.58
C PRO A 365 -16.61 37.10 -5.77
N ASP A 366 -16.16 37.96 -6.68
CA ASP A 366 -16.99 38.67 -7.66
C ASP A 366 -17.47 37.86 -8.90
N THR A 367 -17.29 36.53 -8.92
CA THR A 367 -17.95 35.69 -9.94
C THR A 367 -19.40 35.40 -9.54
N GLU A 368 -20.34 35.38 -10.49
CA GLU A 368 -21.77 35.17 -10.20
C GLU A 368 -22.01 33.83 -9.47
N ASP A 369 -21.36 32.75 -9.93
CA ASP A 369 -21.40 31.43 -9.28
C ASP A 369 -20.71 31.42 -7.91
N GLY A 370 -19.60 32.16 -7.77
CA GLY A 370 -18.84 32.26 -6.52
C GLY A 370 -19.61 32.96 -5.40
N ASN A 371 -20.29 34.06 -5.74
CA ASN A 371 -21.13 34.82 -4.83
C ASN A 371 -22.32 34.01 -4.30
N LEU A 372 -22.95 33.19 -5.15
CA LEU A 372 -24.11 32.39 -4.77
C LEU A 372 -23.71 31.20 -3.89
N ALA A 373 -22.65 30.46 -4.23
CA ALA A 373 -22.13 29.38 -3.39
C ALA A 373 -21.69 29.88 -2.01
N LEU A 374 -21.05 31.05 -1.95
CA LEU A 374 -20.70 31.71 -0.69
C LEU A 374 -21.95 32.13 0.09
N SER A 375 -22.98 32.65 -0.58
CA SER A 375 -24.25 32.99 0.06
C SER A 375 -24.95 31.78 0.67
N ALA A 376 -24.91 30.62 -0.01
CA ALA A 376 -25.46 29.37 0.52
C ALA A 376 -24.69 28.92 1.78
N LEU A 377 -23.36 28.86 1.71
CA LEU A 377 -22.50 28.54 2.86
C LEU A 377 -22.76 29.48 4.04
N LEU A 378 -22.81 30.80 3.80
CA LEU A 378 -23.06 31.78 4.85
C LEU A 378 -24.49 31.65 5.39
N GLY A 379 -25.45 31.32 4.55
CA GLY A 379 -26.82 30.98 4.98
C GLY A 379 -26.81 29.81 5.96
N ASP A 380 -26.09 28.74 5.65
CA ASP A 380 -25.99 27.53 6.48
C ASP A 380 -25.25 27.83 7.79
N ALA A 381 -24.11 28.52 7.71
CA ALA A 381 -23.34 28.96 8.87
C ALA A 381 -24.16 29.91 9.78
N ASN A 382 -24.95 30.82 9.20
CA ASN A 382 -25.82 31.71 9.96
C ASN A 382 -26.97 30.96 10.65
N ARG A 383 -27.52 29.90 10.03
CA ARG A 383 -28.48 29.01 10.70
C ARG A 383 -27.81 28.24 11.84
N ALA A 384 -26.59 27.74 11.63
CA ALA A 384 -25.81 27.07 12.66
C ALA A 384 -25.51 27.97 13.88
N LEU A 385 -25.30 29.28 13.67
CA LEU A 385 -25.18 30.25 14.78
C LEU A 385 -26.41 30.30 15.68
N GLN A 386 -27.61 30.10 15.14
CA GLN A 386 -28.87 30.15 15.89
C GLN A 386 -29.14 28.89 16.74
N VAL A 387 -28.33 27.83 16.59
CA VAL A 387 -28.50 26.59 17.33
C VAL A 387 -28.16 26.83 18.81
N SER A 388 -29.18 26.99 19.66
CA SER A 388 -28.99 27.32 21.08
C SER A 388 -28.45 26.14 21.90
N LYS A 389 -28.81 24.91 21.53
CA LYS A 389 -28.35 23.67 22.18
C LYS A 389 -27.59 22.82 21.14
N PRO A 390 -26.27 22.63 21.26
CA PRO A 390 -25.49 21.78 20.36
C PRO A 390 -25.80 20.28 20.53
N TRP A 391 -25.73 19.51 19.44
CA TRP A 391 -26.00 18.07 19.42
C TRP A 391 -25.07 17.28 20.35
N SER A 392 -25.60 16.24 20.97
CA SER A 392 -24.93 15.38 21.93
C SER A 392 -25.68 14.05 22.01
N VAL A 393 -24.95 12.94 22.07
CA VAL A 393 -25.52 11.58 22.27
C VAL A 393 -26.33 11.48 23.57
N THR A 394 -25.95 12.26 24.59
CA THR A 394 -26.63 12.30 25.91
C THR A 394 -28.06 12.84 25.89
N ARG A 395 -28.58 13.24 24.72
CA ARG A 395 -29.96 13.69 24.54
C ARG A 395 -30.93 12.53 24.34
N ASN A 396 -30.44 11.43 23.83
CA ASN A 396 -31.24 10.24 23.59
C ASN A 396 -31.15 9.31 24.81
N GLU A 397 -32.09 8.37 24.87
CA GLU A 397 -32.04 7.33 25.90
C GLU A 397 -30.82 6.44 25.66
N ALA A 398 -30.08 6.11 26.72
CA ALA A 398 -28.97 5.18 26.63
C ALA A 398 -29.49 3.77 26.34
N LEU A 399 -29.11 3.21 25.19
CA LEU A 399 -29.59 1.91 24.73
C LEU A 399 -28.56 0.78 24.95
N ASP A 400 -27.36 1.12 25.39
CA ASP A 400 -26.32 0.15 25.72
C ASP A 400 -26.65 -0.58 27.05
N PRO A 401 -26.07 -1.77 27.31
CA PRO A 401 -26.37 -2.53 28.52
C PRO A 401 -26.04 -1.81 29.83
N GLU A 402 -25.06 -0.91 29.85
CA GLU A 402 -24.64 -0.16 31.03
C GLU A 402 -25.47 1.12 31.23
N HIS A 403 -26.35 1.45 30.27
CA HIS A 403 -27.17 2.66 30.23
C HIS A 403 -26.33 3.93 30.37
N ASP A 404 -25.17 3.95 29.70
CA ASP A 404 -24.30 5.10 29.65
C ASP A 404 -24.79 6.07 28.55
N PRO A 405 -25.27 7.28 28.91
CA PRO A 405 -25.76 8.26 27.92
C PRO A 405 -24.68 8.80 26.98
N HIS A 406 -23.39 8.49 27.22
CA HIS A 406 -22.28 8.87 26.35
C HIS A 406 -22.05 7.90 25.19
N VAL A 407 -22.66 6.72 25.21
CA VAL A 407 -22.47 5.71 24.17
C VAL A 407 -23.37 6.00 22.97
N PHE A 408 -22.77 6.04 21.78
CA PHE A 408 -23.54 6.14 20.53
C PHE A 408 -24.37 4.86 20.33
N ALA A 409 -25.68 5.00 20.31
CA ALA A 409 -26.57 3.86 20.14
C ALA A 409 -27.89 4.25 19.44
N ASN A 410 -28.31 3.43 18.48
CA ASN A 410 -29.59 3.60 17.80
C ASN A 410 -30.09 2.26 17.23
N PHE A 411 -31.38 2.19 16.89
CA PHE A 411 -31.98 0.99 16.29
C PHE A 411 -32.14 1.14 14.78
N LEU A 412 -31.80 0.08 14.05
CA LEU A 412 -31.96 0.00 12.59
C LEU A 412 -33.42 -0.19 12.15
N ASP A 413 -34.20 -0.93 12.93
CA ASP A 413 -35.52 -1.48 12.59
C ASP A 413 -36.65 -0.94 13.47
N HIS A 414 -36.34 0.01 14.38
CA HIS A 414 -37.31 0.60 15.29
C HIS A 414 -37.01 2.08 15.53
N LYS A 415 -37.92 2.98 15.11
CA LYS A 415 -37.79 4.42 15.40
C LYS A 415 -38.52 4.75 16.70
N GLN A 416 -37.75 5.00 17.76
CA GLN A 416 -38.29 5.49 19.05
C GLN A 416 -38.47 7.01 19.07
N LEU A 417 -37.58 7.74 18.40
CA LEU A 417 -37.53 9.20 18.36
C LEU A 417 -37.51 9.71 16.91
N GLU A 418 -37.85 10.98 16.71
CA GLU A 418 -37.76 11.65 15.41
C GLU A 418 -36.30 11.86 14.95
N VAL A 419 -35.35 11.97 15.89
CA VAL A 419 -33.93 12.21 15.65
C VAL A 419 -33.12 11.23 16.52
N ASP A 420 -32.29 10.40 15.91
CA ASP A 420 -31.40 9.47 16.63
C ASP A 420 -29.94 9.99 16.66
N ASP A 421 -29.04 9.24 17.30
CA ASP A 421 -27.63 9.62 17.40
C ASP A 421 -26.95 9.76 16.03
N GLY A 422 -27.37 8.96 15.05
CA GLY A 422 -26.88 9.00 13.67
C GLY A 422 -27.29 10.27 12.94
N ASP A 423 -28.49 10.77 13.20
CA ASP A 423 -28.93 12.09 12.73
C ASP A 423 -28.19 13.21 13.48
N MET A 424 -27.97 13.07 14.78
CA MET A 424 -27.27 14.07 15.58
C MET A 424 -25.80 14.27 15.18
N ILE A 425 -25.04 13.20 14.95
CA ILE A 425 -23.65 13.32 14.49
C ILE A 425 -23.57 13.96 13.10
N ARG A 426 -24.52 13.65 12.22
CA ARG A 426 -24.60 14.21 10.88
C ARG A 426 -24.87 15.71 10.95
N GLU A 427 -25.89 16.13 11.68
CA GLU A 427 -26.21 17.54 11.87
C GLU A 427 -25.04 18.30 12.51
N MET A 428 -24.43 17.73 13.55
CA MET A 428 -23.23 18.28 14.20
C MET A 428 -22.11 18.50 13.19
N ALA A 429 -21.78 17.48 12.40
CA ALA A 429 -20.70 17.50 11.42
C ALA A 429 -20.92 18.56 10.34
N PHE A 430 -22.11 18.59 9.75
CA PHE A 430 -22.46 19.53 8.68
C PHE A 430 -22.43 20.98 9.17
N ASN A 431 -23.01 21.25 10.35
CA ASN A 431 -23.05 22.60 10.92
C ASN A 431 -21.67 23.08 11.38
N ALA A 432 -20.88 22.23 12.05
CA ALA A 432 -19.51 22.56 12.45
C ALA A 432 -18.63 22.85 11.24
N THR A 433 -18.79 22.07 10.16
CA THR A 433 -18.02 22.27 8.92
C THR A 433 -18.42 23.54 8.18
N ALA A 434 -19.72 23.84 8.09
CA ALA A 434 -20.22 25.09 7.52
C ALA A 434 -19.63 26.31 8.24
N LEU A 435 -19.61 26.28 9.57
CA LEU A 435 -19.03 27.34 10.41
C LEU A 435 -17.51 27.43 10.22
N ALA A 436 -16.80 26.31 10.19
CA ALA A 436 -15.36 26.29 9.94
C ALA A 436 -15.04 26.92 8.58
N LEU A 437 -15.66 26.45 7.50
CA LEU A 437 -15.48 26.99 6.15
C LEU A 437 -15.82 28.49 6.07
N ALA A 438 -16.95 28.91 6.66
CA ALA A 438 -17.36 30.32 6.70
C ALA A 438 -16.32 31.19 7.42
N TRP A 439 -15.74 30.72 8.52
CA TRP A 439 -14.66 31.43 9.19
C TRP A 439 -13.40 31.54 8.32
N ARG A 440 -13.00 30.48 7.62
CA ARG A 440 -11.80 30.50 6.74
C ARG A 440 -11.89 31.53 5.64
N ILE A 441 -13.07 31.61 5.02
CA ILE A 441 -13.34 32.52 3.93
C ILE A 441 -13.51 33.96 4.44
N THR A 442 -14.32 34.17 5.47
CA THR A 442 -14.69 35.53 5.92
C THR A 442 -13.75 36.15 6.95
N GLY A 443 -13.02 35.33 7.71
CA GLY A 443 -12.27 35.77 8.90
C GLY A 443 -13.16 36.11 10.11
N ASP A 444 -14.49 35.97 10.03
CA ASP A 444 -15.39 36.35 11.12
C ASP A 444 -15.33 35.32 12.27
N LYS A 445 -14.75 35.76 13.40
CA LYS A 445 -14.48 34.96 14.59
C LYS A 445 -15.75 34.35 15.21
N LYS A 446 -16.94 34.90 14.95
CA LYS A 446 -18.20 34.36 15.49
C LYS A 446 -18.44 32.93 15.00
N TYR A 447 -18.06 32.63 13.76
CA TYR A 447 -18.24 31.31 13.17
C TYR A 447 -17.29 30.29 13.81
N ALA A 448 -16.01 30.64 13.97
CA ALA A 448 -15.05 29.77 14.65
C ALA A 448 -15.40 29.52 16.11
N ALA A 449 -15.80 30.55 16.85
CA ALA A 449 -16.23 30.40 18.24
C ALA A 449 -17.42 29.44 18.37
N LYS A 450 -18.38 29.50 17.44
CA LYS A 450 -19.52 28.59 17.41
C LYS A 450 -19.12 27.17 17.02
N ALA A 451 -18.25 27.00 16.03
CA ALA A 451 -17.74 25.69 15.60
C ALA A 451 -17.00 24.99 16.75
N ALA A 452 -16.11 25.72 17.42
CA ALA A 452 -15.39 25.24 18.60
C ALA A 452 -16.35 24.83 19.73
N ALA A 453 -17.41 25.61 19.98
CA ALA A 453 -18.42 25.26 20.99
C ALA A 453 -19.19 23.98 20.63
N ILE A 454 -19.55 23.77 19.36
CA ILE A 454 -20.23 22.55 18.90
C ILE A 454 -19.31 21.33 19.05
N LEU A 455 -18.06 21.44 18.59
CA LEU A 455 -17.10 20.34 18.67
C LEU A 455 -16.71 20.01 20.11
N LYS A 456 -16.63 21.02 20.99
CA LYS A 456 -16.41 20.79 22.42
C LYS A 456 -17.50 19.90 23.00
N VAL A 457 -18.77 20.18 22.73
CA VAL A 457 -19.90 19.38 23.24
C VAL A 457 -19.81 17.93 22.76
N TRP A 458 -19.45 17.70 21.49
CA TRP A 458 -19.40 16.34 20.94
C TRP A 458 -18.15 15.55 21.34
N CYS A 459 -16.98 16.19 21.37
CA CYS A 459 -15.70 15.48 21.43
C CYS A 459 -14.98 15.58 22.79
N ALA A 460 -15.27 16.61 23.59
CA ALA A 460 -14.36 17.00 24.68
C ALA A 460 -15.04 17.28 26.04
N ASP A 461 -16.28 17.75 26.04
CA ASP A 461 -17.00 18.08 27.26
C ASP A 461 -17.37 16.81 28.02
N SER A 462 -16.85 16.64 29.24
CA SER A 462 -17.03 15.40 30.02
C SER A 462 -18.48 15.07 30.35
N SER A 463 -19.42 16.02 30.23
CA SER A 463 -20.84 15.81 30.50
C SER A 463 -21.67 15.50 29.25
N THR A 464 -21.11 15.66 28.06
CA THR A 464 -21.85 15.52 26.78
C THR A 464 -21.10 14.80 25.67
N ALA A 465 -19.77 14.66 25.76
CA ALA A 465 -18.98 14.06 24.72
C ALA A 465 -19.40 12.62 24.45
N MET A 466 -19.42 12.26 23.16
CA MET A 466 -19.61 10.90 22.70
C MET A 466 -18.38 10.07 23.09
N GLN A 467 -18.61 8.95 23.76
CA GLN A 467 -17.62 7.89 23.87
C GLN A 467 -17.31 7.35 22.46
N PRO A 468 -16.05 7.34 22.01
CA PRO A 468 -15.68 6.96 20.65
C PRO A 468 -15.84 5.46 20.37
N THR A 469 -17.07 4.98 20.28
CA THR A 469 -17.39 3.59 19.96
C THR A 469 -18.63 3.47 19.09
N LEU A 470 -18.64 2.45 18.23
CA LEU A 470 -19.79 2.08 17.39
C LEU A 470 -20.36 0.70 17.72
N GLU A 471 -20.00 0.12 18.87
CA GLU A 471 -20.43 -1.21 19.28
C GLU A 471 -21.96 -1.39 19.33
N TYR A 472 -22.70 -0.29 19.50
CA TYR A 472 -24.16 -0.28 19.62
C TYR A 472 -24.86 0.54 18.50
N ALA A 473 -24.14 0.85 17.43
CA ALA A 473 -24.71 1.53 16.27
C ALA A 473 -25.56 0.57 15.41
N ASP A 474 -26.76 0.99 15.03
CA ASP A 474 -27.73 0.20 14.26
C ASP A 474 -28.00 -1.19 14.86
N MET A 475 -28.32 -1.24 16.16
CA MET A 475 -28.82 -2.45 16.80
C MET A 475 -30.14 -2.89 16.18
N SER A 476 -30.44 -4.19 16.20
CA SER A 476 -31.78 -4.69 15.85
C SER A 476 -32.62 -4.82 17.11
N TYR A 477 -33.72 -4.06 17.16
CA TYR A 477 -34.70 -4.09 18.24
C TYR A 477 -35.41 -5.44 18.29
N GLU A 478 -35.74 -6.04 17.13
CA GLU A 478 -36.33 -7.38 17.08
C GLU A 478 -35.40 -8.42 17.72
N LYS A 479 -34.10 -8.38 17.40
CA LYS A 479 -33.11 -9.25 18.02
C LYS A 479 -32.97 -8.98 19.51
N LEU A 480 -32.99 -7.72 19.93
CA LEU A 480 -32.93 -7.35 21.34
C LEU A 480 -34.09 -7.98 22.13
N LEU A 481 -35.32 -7.89 21.61
CA LEU A 481 -36.52 -8.48 22.24
C LEU A 481 -36.47 -10.01 22.33
N SER A 482 -35.80 -10.66 21.38
CA SER A 482 -35.66 -12.12 21.33
C SER A 482 -34.38 -12.64 22.01
N SER A 483 -33.49 -11.75 22.45
CA SER A 483 -32.21 -12.08 23.05
C SER A 483 -32.40 -12.68 24.44
N LYS A 484 -31.75 -13.82 24.72
CA LYS A 484 -31.81 -14.47 26.05
C LYS A 484 -31.15 -13.66 27.16
N ASN A 485 -30.26 -12.73 26.81
CA ASN A 485 -29.47 -11.95 27.76
C ASN A 485 -29.84 -10.45 27.74
N ASN A 486 -30.90 -10.04 27.02
CA ASN A 486 -31.30 -8.64 26.82
C ASN A 486 -30.17 -7.70 26.32
N ALA A 487 -29.14 -8.26 25.69
CA ALA A 487 -28.04 -7.52 25.10
C ALA A 487 -27.92 -7.90 23.62
N THR A 488 -27.72 -6.92 22.76
CA THR A 488 -27.49 -7.08 21.32
C THR A 488 -26.52 -6.00 20.89
N ARG A 489 -25.45 -6.36 20.16
CA ARG A 489 -24.54 -5.39 19.56
C ARG A 489 -25.09 -4.83 18.25
N GLY A 490 -24.52 -3.72 17.83
CA GLY A 490 -24.77 -3.07 16.55
C GLY A 490 -24.46 -3.96 15.35
N THR A 491 -24.91 -3.52 14.18
CA THR A 491 -24.74 -4.23 12.91
C THR A 491 -23.79 -3.50 11.99
N LEU A 492 -23.31 -4.18 10.93
CA LEU A 492 -22.38 -3.63 9.95
C LEU A 492 -22.83 -2.30 9.31
N THR A 493 -24.13 -1.98 9.33
CA THR A 493 -24.64 -0.73 8.76
C THR A 493 -24.31 0.48 9.63
N GLY A 494 -24.02 0.29 10.92
CA GLY A 494 -23.75 1.35 11.88
C GLY A 494 -22.58 2.25 11.48
N VAL A 495 -21.58 1.69 10.77
CA VAL A 495 -20.41 2.44 10.26
C VAL A 495 -20.76 3.60 9.32
N ARG A 496 -21.98 3.61 8.75
CA ARG A 496 -22.45 4.69 7.87
C ARG A 496 -22.69 6.00 8.62
N HIS A 497 -23.03 5.94 9.92
CA HIS A 497 -23.37 7.13 10.70
C HIS A 497 -22.16 8.04 10.89
N THR A 498 -20.99 7.45 11.01
CA THR A 498 -19.71 8.15 11.15
C THR A 498 -18.98 8.35 9.83
N ALA A 499 -19.60 8.07 8.68
CA ALA A 499 -19.02 8.39 7.37
C ALA A 499 -18.73 9.89 7.17
N VAL A 500 -19.27 10.74 8.05
CA VAL A 500 -18.99 12.18 8.15
C VAL A 500 -17.68 12.53 8.89
N ILE A 501 -17.01 11.57 9.53
CA ILE A 501 -15.73 11.79 10.24
C ILE A 501 -14.69 12.51 9.38
N PRO A 502 -14.40 12.09 8.13
CA PRO A 502 -13.37 12.76 7.33
C PRO A 502 -13.63 14.25 7.14
N MET A 503 -14.90 14.63 6.99
CA MET A 503 -15.33 16.02 6.90
C MET A 503 -15.10 16.78 8.21
N ILE A 504 -15.41 16.18 9.37
CA ILE A 504 -15.14 16.77 10.69
C ILE A 504 -13.64 17.01 10.88
N LEU A 505 -12.80 16.05 10.48
CA LEU A 505 -11.34 16.16 10.62
C LEU A 505 -10.77 17.31 9.80
N ASP A 506 -11.27 17.54 8.58
CA ASP A 506 -10.90 18.72 7.81
C ASP A 506 -11.43 20.01 8.43
N ALA A 507 -12.65 20.04 8.96
CA ALA A 507 -13.16 21.21 9.69
C ALA A 507 -12.25 21.57 10.89
N ILE A 508 -11.74 20.56 11.60
CA ILE A 508 -10.75 20.72 12.68
C ILE A 508 -9.43 21.28 12.14
N ARG A 509 -8.87 20.70 11.06
CA ARG A 509 -7.64 21.21 10.41
C ARG A 509 -7.76 22.66 10.02
N LEU A 510 -8.88 23.03 9.39
CA LEU A 510 -9.21 24.41 9.06
C LEU A 510 -9.12 25.26 10.33
N MET A 511 -9.79 24.90 11.43
CA MET A 511 -9.74 25.67 12.69
C MET A 511 -8.39 25.71 13.40
N SER A 512 -7.51 24.76 13.15
CA SER A 512 -6.22 24.64 13.84
C SER A 512 -5.08 25.40 13.18
N THR A 513 -5.20 25.88 11.93
CA THR A 513 -4.06 26.55 11.31
C THR A 513 -3.75 27.88 12.00
N THR A 514 -2.65 27.92 12.74
CA THR A 514 -1.98 29.16 13.12
C THR A 514 -1.26 29.67 11.88
N SER A 515 -1.83 30.64 11.18
CA SER A 515 -1.03 31.38 10.21
C SER A 515 0.12 32.03 11.01
N SER A 516 1.36 31.67 10.66
CA SER A 516 2.58 31.95 11.44
C SER A 516 2.92 33.44 11.60
N ASN A 517 2.06 34.34 11.13
CA ASN A 517 2.26 35.78 11.19
C ASN A 517 1.11 36.58 11.83
N THR A 518 0.12 35.93 12.45
CA THR A 518 -0.87 36.66 13.25
C THR A 518 -1.11 35.97 14.58
N SER A 519 -0.73 36.66 15.65
CA SER A 519 -1.27 36.48 17.01
C SER A 519 -2.77 36.83 17.06
N GLU A 520 -3.58 36.29 16.15
CA GLU A 520 -5.01 36.58 16.04
C GLU A 520 -5.83 35.43 16.61
N GLU A 521 -6.25 35.64 17.85
CA GLU A 521 -7.22 34.87 18.62
C GLU A 521 -8.48 34.58 17.79
N GLY A 522 -8.82 33.32 17.54
CA GLY A 522 -10.07 32.95 16.85
C GLY A 522 -10.21 31.46 16.50
N GLY A 523 -9.11 30.71 16.36
CA GLY A 523 -9.12 29.26 16.09
C GLY A 523 -9.39 28.39 17.32
N LEU A 524 -9.25 27.06 17.17
CA LEU A 524 -9.30 26.14 18.32
C LEU A 524 -8.18 26.51 19.31
N PHE A 525 -8.54 26.78 20.56
CA PHE A 525 -7.54 26.90 21.63
C PHE A 525 -6.83 25.56 21.81
N GLN A 526 -5.53 25.59 22.09
CA GLN A 526 -4.67 24.41 22.12
C GLN A 526 -5.25 23.25 22.96
N GLU A 527 -5.76 23.54 24.15
CA GLU A 527 -6.37 22.54 25.05
C GLU A 527 -7.55 21.79 24.40
N LEU A 528 -8.44 22.50 23.69
CA LEU A 528 -9.57 21.88 22.99
C LEU A 528 -9.09 21.05 21.79
N GLY A 529 -8.06 21.53 21.07
CA GLY A 529 -7.43 20.78 19.98
C GLY A 529 -6.82 19.46 20.46
N ASP A 530 -6.15 19.47 21.62
CA ASP A 530 -5.58 18.27 22.24
C ASP A 530 -6.68 17.27 22.64
N GLN A 531 -7.78 17.74 23.25
CA GLN A 531 -8.93 16.91 23.62
C GLN A 531 -9.60 16.27 22.39
N ILE A 532 -9.80 17.03 21.32
CA ILE A 532 -10.35 16.51 20.06
C ILE A 532 -9.39 15.47 19.43
N THR A 533 -8.08 15.68 19.54
CA THR A 533 -7.09 14.72 19.06
C THR A 533 -7.16 13.41 19.85
N ILE A 534 -7.33 13.46 21.17
CA ILE A 534 -7.55 12.28 22.02
C ILE A 534 -8.84 11.55 21.60
N TRP A 535 -9.92 12.28 21.34
CA TRP A 535 -11.17 11.71 20.83
C TRP A 535 -10.95 10.99 19.48
N ALA A 536 -10.22 11.60 18.55
CA ALA A 536 -9.90 10.99 17.25
C ALA A 536 -9.01 9.75 17.38
N GLN A 537 -8.05 9.75 18.31
CA GLN A 537 -7.22 8.58 18.63
C GLN A 537 -8.06 7.42 19.16
N ALA A 538 -8.96 7.69 20.10
CA ALA A 538 -9.87 6.69 20.64
C ALA A 538 -10.81 6.14 19.56
N MET A 539 -11.35 7.00 18.69
CA MET A 539 -12.18 6.58 17.56
C MET A 539 -11.42 5.68 16.57
N HIS A 540 -10.19 6.04 16.24
CA HIS A 540 -9.33 5.21 15.38
C HIS A 540 -9.01 3.86 16.02
N ALA A 541 -8.75 3.83 17.33
CA ALA A 541 -8.53 2.60 18.08
C ALA A 541 -9.78 1.71 18.13
N ASP A 542 -10.98 2.27 18.31
CA ASP A 542 -12.25 1.52 18.29
C ASP A 542 -12.50 0.88 16.92
N LEU A 543 -12.25 1.60 15.83
CA LEU A 543 -12.33 1.05 14.47
C LEU A 543 -11.29 -0.05 14.21
N GLN A 544 -10.26 -0.19 15.04
CA GLN A 544 -9.29 -1.28 14.99
C GLN A 544 -9.57 -2.38 16.05
N SER A 545 -10.64 -2.27 16.83
CA SER A 545 -11.05 -3.26 17.82
C SER A 545 -11.48 -4.58 17.17
N ALA A 546 -11.43 -5.69 17.93
CA ALA A 546 -11.90 -6.98 17.43
C ALA A 546 -13.34 -6.95 16.93
N TYR A 547 -14.22 -6.15 17.56
CA TYR A 547 -15.59 -5.95 17.09
C TYR A 547 -15.64 -5.26 15.72
N ALA A 548 -14.92 -4.15 15.56
CA ALA A 548 -14.90 -3.39 14.31
C ALA A 548 -14.25 -4.16 13.16
N LEU A 549 -13.22 -4.96 13.43
CA LEU A 549 -12.58 -5.79 12.41
C LEU A 549 -13.50 -6.92 11.93
N ASP A 550 -14.21 -7.59 12.85
CA ASP A 550 -15.21 -8.63 12.54
C ASP A 550 -16.46 -8.04 11.84
N THR A 551 -16.96 -6.91 12.32
CA THR A 551 -18.27 -6.36 11.90
C THR A 551 -18.17 -5.40 10.72
N PHE A 552 -17.20 -4.47 10.72
CA PHE A 552 -17.09 -3.41 9.71
C PHE A 552 -16.02 -3.71 8.68
N ARG A 553 -14.79 -4.03 9.10
CA ARG A 553 -13.68 -4.28 8.17
C ARG A 553 -13.97 -5.50 7.29
N SER A 554 -14.47 -6.59 7.86
CA SER A 554 -14.83 -7.81 7.13
C SER A 554 -16.16 -7.70 6.37
N SER A 555 -16.88 -6.58 6.49
CA SER A 555 -18.16 -6.43 5.80
C SER A 555 -17.99 -6.32 4.28
N PRO A 556 -18.86 -6.97 3.49
CA PRO A 556 -18.85 -6.84 2.04
C PRO A 556 -19.55 -5.53 1.63
N GLY A 557 -19.31 -5.12 0.39
CA GLY A 557 -20.12 -4.06 -0.20
C GLY A 557 -19.76 -2.65 0.29
N LEU A 558 -20.74 -1.75 0.21
CA LEU A 558 -20.62 -0.34 0.57
C LEU A 558 -20.01 -0.10 1.96
N PHE A 559 -20.42 -0.87 2.98
CA PHE A 559 -20.06 -0.58 4.37
C PHE A 559 -18.57 -0.79 4.65
N GLY A 560 -17.96 -1.82 4.07
CA GLY A 560 -16.51 -2.04 4.17
C GLY A 560 -15.71 -0.91 3.50
N LEU A 561 -16.20 -0.37 2.38
CA LEU A 561 -15.56 0.78 1.74
C LEU A 561 -15.71 2.06 2.58
N LEU A 562 -16.88 2.30 3.19
CA LEU A 562 -17.08 3.43 4.11
C LEU A 562 -16.18 3.32 5.35
N TYR A 563 -15.96 2.10 5.85
CA TYR A 563 -15.00 1.83 6.92
C TYR A 563 -13.58 2.21 6.49
N ASP A 564 -13.12 1.76 5.32
CA ASP A 564 -11.75 2.04 4.86
C ASP A 564 -11.50 3.55 4.68
N VAL A 565 -12.47 4.29 4.14
CA VAL A 565 -12.37 5.75 3.98
C VAL A 565 -12.23 6.45 5.34
N GLN A 566 -12.97 6.01 6.36
CA GLN A 566 -12.88 6.57 7.71
C GLN A 566 -11.54 6.26 8.37
N VAL A 567 -11.08 5.01 8.28
CA VAL A 567 -9.77 4.59 8.81
C VAL A 567 -8.64 5.37 8.14
N ALA A 568 -8.69 5.52 6.81
CA ALA A 568 -7.72 6.33 6.08
C ALA A 568 -7.72 7.79 6.54
N ALA A 569 -8.89 8.41 6.70
CA ALA A 569 -8.99 9.80 7.13
C ALA A 569 -8.48 10.03 8.57
N LEU A 570 -8.80 9.12 9.49
CA LEU A 570 -8.29 9.17 10.87
C LEU A 570 -6.78 8.95 10.91
N ALA A 571 -6.25 7.99 10.15
CA ALA A 571 -4.81 7.79 10.01
C ALA A 571 -4.11 9.05 9.47
N ALA A 572 -4.70 9.72 8.47
CA ALA A 572 -4.20 10.99 7.95
C ALA A 572 -4.20 12.12 8.99
N PHE A 573 -5.17 12.12 9.91
CA PHE A 573 -5.26 13.15 10.96
C PHE A 573 -4.27 12.90 12.10
N LEU A 574 -4.00 11.63 12.40
CA LEU A 574 -3.13 11.19 13.50
C LEU A 574 -1.66 10.99 13.10
N ASP A 575 -1.22 11.60 12.01
CA ASP A 575 0.12 11.44 11.41
C ASP A 575 0.55 9.98 11.19
N GLY A 576 -0.39 9.16 10.67
CA GLY A 576 -0.19 7.76 10.33
C GLY A 576 -0.05 7.49 8.82
N PRO A 577 1.02 7.95 8.14
CA PRO A 577 1.15 7.88 6.68
C PRO A 577 1.12 6.44 6.14
N ASN A 578 1.68 5.48 6.87
CA ASN A 578 1.69 4.08 6.44
C ASN A 578 0.29 3.47 6.45
N SER A 579 -0.48 3.71 7.52
CA SER A 579 -1.87 3.23 7.61
C SER A 579 -2.73 3.89 6.53
N LEU A 580 -2.58 5.20 6.32
CA LEU A 580 -3.26 5.93 5.24
C LEU A 580 -2.96 5.31 3.87
N ARG A 581 -1.68 5.17 3.53
CA ARG A 581 -1.24 4.70 2.22
C ARG A 581 -1.60 3.22 1.98
N PHE A 582 -1.49 2.39 3.01
CA PHE A 582 -1.89 0.98 2.96
C PHE A 582 -3.40 0.82 2.74
N THR A 583 -4.22 1.52 3.53
CA THR A 583 -5.69 1.44 3.41
C THR A 583 -6.16 1.90 2.04
N LEU A 584 -5.70 3.08 1.57
CA LEU A 584 -6.05 3.55 0.22
C LEU A 584 -5.55 2.63 -0.89
N GLY A 585 -4.35 2.05 -0.71
CA GLY A 585 -3.70 1.20 -1.71
C GLY A 585 -4.24 -0.23 -1.80
N THR A 586 -5.17 -0.60 -0.92
CA THR A 586 -5.78 -1.95 -0.86
C THR A 586 -7.28 -1.96 -1.09
N MET A 587 -7.95 -0.80 -1.16
CA MET A 587 -9.42 -0.69 -1.39
C MET A 587 -9.93 -1.44 -2.62
N GLN A 588 -9.10 -1.70 -3.64
CA GLN A 588 -9.47 -2.51 -4.81
C GLN A 588 -9.97 -3.91 -4.45
N GLY A 589 -9.55 -4.48 -3.31
CA GLY A 589 -10.05 -5.75 -2.79
C GLY A 589 -11.56 -5.75 -2.56
N ARG A 590 -12.14 -4.60 -2.20
CA ARG A 590 -13.59 -4.43 -1.99
C ARG A 590 -14.41 -4.78 -3.23
N LEU A 591 -13.86 -4.59 -4.44
CA LEU A 591 -14.54 -4.97 -5.69
C LEU A 591 -14.79 -6.48 -5.77
N MET A 592 -13.96 -7.30 -5.13
CA MET A 592 -14.09 -8.75 -5.15
C MET A 592 -15.35 -9.24 -4.42
N THR A 593 -15.73 -8.56 -3.34
CA THR A 593 -16.91 -8.88 -2.53
C THR A 593 -18.14 -8.05 -2.90
N MET A 594 -17.95 -6.89 -3.54
CA MET A 594 -19.02 -6.03 -4.07
C MET A 594 -19.69 -6.58 -5.34
N MET A 595 -18.98 -7.39 -6.13
CA MET A 595 -19.41 -7.77 -7.48
C MET A 595 -19.60 -9.27 -7.62
N SER A 596 -20.66 -9.66 -8.35
CA SER A 596 -20.86 -11.05 -8.78
C SER A 596 -19.78 -11.51 -9.77
N ARG A 597 -19.79 -12.79 -10.15
CA ARG A 597 -18.91 -13.32 -11.20
C ARG A 597 -19.16 -12.69 -12.56
N GLU A 598 -20.41 -12.28 -12.81
CA GLU A 598 -20.87 -11.55 -13.99
C GLU A 598 -20.67 -10.03 -13.83
N GLU A 599 -19.88 -9.60 -12.84
CA GLU A 599 -19.50 -8.21 -12.62
C GLU A 599 -20.69 -7.25 -12.37
N LYS A 600 -21.74 -7.79 -11.74
CA LYS A 600 -22.91 -7.00 -11.29
C LYS A 600 -22.74 -6.62 -9.82
N LEU A 601 -23.11 -5.40 -9.45
CA LEU A 601 -23.15 -4.97 -8.05
C LEU A 601 -24.11 -5.88 -7.27
N LEU A 602 -23.63 -6.43 -6.17
CA LEU A 602 -24.43 -7.18 -5.21
C LEU A 602 -25.13 -6.19 -4.27
N ILE A 603 -26.46 -6.22 -4.28
CA ILE A 603 -27.30 -5.33 -3.45
C ILE A 603 -27.93 -6.17 -2.33
N PRO A 604 -27.78 -5.76 -1.06
CA PRO A 604 -28.41 -6.47 0.05
C PRO A 604 -29.94 -6.52 -0.08
N THR A 605 -30.52 -7.65 0.32
CA THR A 605 -31.98 -7.84 0.32
C THR A 605 -32.66 -6.79 1.21
N GLY A 606 -33.78 -6.23 0.75
CA GLY A 606 -34.55 -5.23 1.51
C GLY A 606 -34.02 -3.80 1.42
N VAL A 607 -32.92 -3.55 0.70
CA VAL A 607 -32.36 -2.21 0.48
C VAL A 607 -32.83 -1.63 -0.86
N ALA A 608 -33.22 -0.36 -0.86
CA ALA A 608 -33.60 0.34 -2.08
C ALA A 608 -32.44 0.40 -3.09
N THR A 609 -32.62 -0.25 -4.25
CA THR A 609 -31.58 -0.41 -5.28
C THR A 609 -30.97 0.91 -5.74
N LYS A 610 -31.80 1.92 -6.06
CA LYS A 610 -31.32 3.21 -6.56
C LYS A 610 -30.43 3.92 -5.53
N SER A 611 -30.89 4.00 -4.28
CA SER A 611 -30.14 4.66 -3.20
C SER A 611 -28.83 3.93 -2.89
N TYR A 612 -28.83 2.60 -2.87
CA TYR A 612 -27.61 1.82 -2.63
C TYR A 612 -26.57 2.01 -3.73
N ILE A 613 -27.00 2.03 -5.01
CA ILE A 613 -26.12 2.31 -6.14
C ILE A 613 -25.49 3.70 -6.00
N LEU A 614 -26.30 4.73 -5.72
CA LEU A 614 -25.80 6.10 -5.59
C LEU A 614 -24.82 6.27 -4.43
N LEU A 615 -25.13 5.70 -3.26
CA LEU A 615 -24.22 5.69 -2.11
C LEU A 615 -22.91 4.96 -2.41
N THR A 616 -22.97 3.83 -3.13
CA THR A 616 -21.77 3.07 -3.51
C THR A 616 -20.90 3.86 -4.48
N LEU A 617 -21.50 4.54 -5.45
CA LEU A 617 -20.76 5.39 -6.40
C LEU A 617 -20.20 6.64 -5.74
N ALA A 618 -20.93 7.24 -4.80
CA ALA A 618 -20.47 8.37 -3.99
C ALA A 618 -19.25 7.96 -3.13
N ALA A 619 -19.32 6.81 -2.46
CA ALA A 619 -18.22 6.26 -1.67
C ALA A 619 -16.98 5.97 -2.53
N TRP A 620 -17.15 5.38 -3.72
CA TRP A 620 -16.04 5.17 -4.66
C TRP A 620 -15.47 6.47 -5.21
N GLY A 621 -16.30 7.47 -5.49
CA GLY A 621 -15.84 8.80 -5.90
C GLY A 621 -14.90 9.40 -4.84
N THR A 622 -15.33 9.37 -3.57
CA THR A 622 -14.50 9.80 -2.45
C THR A 622 -13.22 8.97 -2.33
N ALA A 623 -13.31 7.64 -2.32
CA ALA A 623 -12.14 6.76 -2.19
C ALA A 623 -11.11 6.99 -3.29
N VAL A 624 -11.56 7.18 -4.54
CA VAL A 624 -10.68 7.44 -5.68
C VAL A 624 -10.02 8.81 -5.60
N ASP A 625 -10.76 9.86 -5.21
CA ASP A 625 -10.16 11.20 -5.06
C ASP A 625 -9.07 11.19 -3.98
N LEU A 626 -9.30 10.49 -2.86
CA LEU A 626 -8.28 10.28 -1.82
C LEU A 626 -7.07 9.51 -2.35
N ALA A 627 -7.32 8.40 -3.06
CA ALA A 627 -6.26 7.59 -3.65
C ALA A 627 -5.46 8.40 -4.68
N ASN A 628 -6.09 9.28 -5.45
CA ASN A 628 -5.43 10.09 -6.47
C ASN A 628 -4.41 11.07 -5.88
N GLN A 629 -4.72 11.69 -4.74
CA GLN A 629 -3.80 12.59 -4.02
C GLN A 629 -2.45 11.93 -3.70
N PHE A 630 -2.44 10.60 -3.52
CA PHE A 630 -1.25 9.83 -3.17
C PHE A 630 -0.77 8.89 -4.29
N GLY A 631 -1.21 9.15 -5.53
CA GLY A 631 -0.78 8.42 -6.73
C GLY A 631 -1.27 6.97 -6.82
N LEU A 632 -2.35 6.63 -6.12
CA LEU A 632 -2.89 5.26 -6.03
C LEU A 632 -4.12 5.02 -6.92
N ALA A 633 -4.73 6.07 -7.48
CA ALA A 633 -5.90 5.93 -8.36
C ALA A 633 -5.68 4.96 -9.55
N PRO A 634 -4.51 4.97 -10.26
CA PRO A 634 -4.25 3.98 -11.30
C PRO A 634 -4.35 2.53 -10.80
N HIS A 635 -3.90 2.25 -9.57
CA HIS A 635 -3.94 0.89 -9.01
C HIS A 635 -5.38 0.40 -8.84
N LEU A 636 -6.29 1.28 -8.41
CA LEU A 636 -7.71 0.96 -8.26
C LEU A 636 -8.37 0.67 -9.62
N PHE A 637 -8.07 1.48 -10.64
CA PHE A 637 -8.66 1.32 -11.97
C PHE A 637 -8.05 0.21 -12.81
N HIS A 638 -6.77 -0.12 -12.61
CA HIS A 638 -6.07 -1.17 -13.36
C HIS A 638 -6.14 -2.53 -12.68
N PHE A 639 -6.60 -2.60 -11.43
CA PHE A 639 -6.82 -3.86 -10.73
C PHE A 639 -7.83 -4.74 -11.47
N ASP A 640 -7.38 -5.94 -11.83
CA ASP A 640 -8.18 -6.95 -12.48
C ASP A 640 -7.82 -8.34 -11.95
N LEU A 641 -8.61 -9.33 -12.32
CA LEU A 641 -8.37 -10.72 -11.95
C LEU A 641 -8.20 -11.58 -13.20
N THR A 642 -7.44 -12.65 -13.05
CA THR A 642 -7.48 -13.80 -13.97
C THR A 642 -8.92 -14.29 -14.22
N ARG A 643 -9.16 -14.97 -15.34
CA ARG A 643 -10.49 -15.55 -15.67
C ARG A 643 -11.03 -16.49 -14.60
N ASN A 644 -10.16 -17.23 -13.92
CA ASN A 644 -10.54 -18.11 -12.80
C ASN A 644 -10.63 -17.37 -11.45
N ARG A 645 -10.39 -16.05 -11.45
CA ARG A 645 -10.36 -15.14 -10.30
C ARG A 645 -9.41 -15.57 -9.18
N ARG A 646 -8.34 -16.30 -9.51
CA ARG A 646 -7.39 -16.81 -8.52
C ARG A 646 -6.19 -15.91 -8.29
N GLU A 647 -5.77 -15.20 -9.33
CA GLU A 647 -4.58 -14.33 -9.31
C GLU A 647 -4.96 -12.93 -9.79
N GLU A 648 -4.27 -11.92 -9.25
CA GLU A 648 -4.35 -10.54 -9.71
C GLU A 648 -3.72 -10.35 -11.08
N ARG A 649 -4.20 -9.34 -11.79
CA ARG A 649 -3.64 -8.82 -13.02
C ARG A 649 -3.75 -7.30 -13.05
N VAL A 650 -2.83 -6.68 -13.78
CA VAL A 650 -2.91 -5.28 -14.15
C VAL A 650 -3.50 -5.20 -15.55
N ASN A 651 -4.61 -4.50 -15.71
CA ASN A 651 -5.27 -4.26 -16.98
C ASN A 651 -5.34 -2.76 -17.27
N GLU A 652 -4.32 -2.24 -17.96
CA GLU A 652 -4.19 -0.82 -18.32
C GLU A 652 -5.32 -0.32 -19.23
N ASN A 653 -6.05 -1.20 -19.92
CA ASN A 653 -7.21 -0.81 -20.73
C ASN A 653 -8.46 -0.55 -19.86
N GLY A 654 -8.53 -1.16 -18.68
CA GLY A 654 -9.58 -0.92 -17.70
C GLY A 654 -9.93 -2.19 -16.91
N GLY A 655 -9.57 -2.19 -15.62
CA GLY A 655 -9.84 -3.25 -14.66
C GLY A 655 -11.29 -3.28 -14.16
N LEU A 656 -11.49 -3.89 -12.99
CA LEU A 656 -12.80 -4.14 -12.42
C LEU A 656 -13.57 -2.85 -12.11
N LEU A 657 -12.91 -1.82 -11.54
CA LEU A 657 -13.57 -0.55 -11.23
C LEU A 657 -14.03 0.18 -12.50
N CYS A 658 -13.26 0.09 -13.59
CA CYS A 658 -13.67 0.65 -14.89
C CYS A 658 -14.95 -0.01 -15.42
N ARG A 659 -15.04 -1.34 -15.32
CA ARG A 659 -16.22 -2.09 -15.77
C ARG A 659 -17.41 -1.86 -14.83
N PHE A 660 -17.16 -1.74 -13.53
CA PHE A 660 -18.15 -1.33 -12.54
C PHE A 660 -18.79 0.02 -12.89
N VAL A 661 -17.97 1.04 -13.17
CA VAL A 661 -18.44 2.35 -13.67
C VAL A 661 -19.22 2.20 -14.97
N GLY A 662 -18.69 1.42 -15.92
CA GLY A 662 -19.34 1.13 -17.19
C GLY A 662 -20.72 0.48 -17.04
N HIS A 663 -20.94 -0.38 -16.05
CA HIS A 663 -22.22 -1.04 -15.83
C HIS A 663 -23.22 -0.18 -15.07
N LEU A 664 -22.78 0.58 -14.07
CA LEU A 664 -23.70 1.28 -13.16
C LEU A 664 -24.10 2.68 -13.61
N ILE A 665 -23.27 3.36 -14.40
CA ILE A 665 -23.53 4.74 -14.81
C ILE A 665 -24.22 4.77 -16.17
N PRO A 666 -25.47 5.27 -16.29
CA PRO A 666 -26.28 5.17 -17.51
C PRO A 666 -25.57 5.65 -18.79
N CYS A 667 -24.88 6.79 -18.71
CA CYS A 667 -24.14 7.34 -19.85
C CYS A 667 -22.86 6.57 -20.22
N CYS A 668 -22.42 5.63 -19.38
CA CYS A 668 -21.24 4.81 -19.62
C CYS A 668 -21.59 3.38 -20.07
N GLN A 669 -22.85 2.97 -20.14
CA GLN A 669 -23.26 1.56 -20.41
C GLN A 669 -23.02 1.05 -21.85
N ALA A 670 -22.88 1.92 -22.85
CA ALA A 670 -22.83 1.48 -24.24
C ALA A 670 -21.40 1.38 -24.80
N GLU A 671 -21.09 0.27 -25.47
CA GLU A 671 -19.79 0.03 -26.12
C GLU A 671 -19.62 0.81 -27.43
N THR A 672 -20.72 1.23 -28.07
CA THR A 672 -20.72 2.02 -29.30
C THR A 672 -21.78 3.12 -29.28
N ALA A 673 -21.46 4.25 -29.92
CA ALA A 673 -22.40 5.34 -30.18
C ALA A 673 -23.41 4.94 -31.27
N SER A 674 -24.23 3.92 -31.01
CA SER A 674 -25.48 3.76 -31.75
C SER A 674 -26.42 4.90 -31.34
N GLY A 675 -27.27 5.42 -32.25
CA GLY A 675 -28.17 6.54 -31.91
C GLY A 675 -29.02 6.30 -30.66
N ASN A 676 -29.28 5.03 -30.32
CA ASN A 676 -30.04 4.63 -29.14
C ASN A 676 -29.28 4.85 -27.81
N SER A 677 -27.94 4.71 -27.76
CA SER A 677 -27.19 4.91 -26.51
C SER A 677 -27.05 6.38 -26.12
N ALA A 678 -26.79 7.24 -27.11
CA ALA A 678 -26.79 8.68 -26.93
C ALA A 678 -28.17 9.19 -26.50
N GLN A 679 -29.24 8.71 -27.16
CA GLN A 679 -30.62 9.03 -26.78
C GLN A 679 -30.91 8.63 -25.32
N ARG A 680 -30.50 7.42 -24.90
CA ARG A 680 -30.70 6.93 -23.53
C ARG A 680 -29.94 7.77 -22.49
N CYS A 681 -28.70 8.15 -22.77
CA CYS A 681 -27.94 9.04 -21.88
C CYS A 681 -28.60 10.42 -21.76
N VAL A 682 -29.03 11.01 -22.89
CA VAL A 682 -29.73 12.31 -22.89
C VAL A 682 -31.06 12.23 -22.14
N THR A 683 -31.89 11.22 -22.40
CA THR A 683 -33.14 11.01 -21.65
C THR A 683 -32.86 10.83 -20.17
N TRP A 684 -31.80 10.11 -19.80
CA TRP A 684 -31.44 9.96 -18.40
C TRP A 684 -31.02 11.30 -17.77
N LEU A 685 -30.14 12.07 -18.41
CA LEU A 685 -29.69 13.38 -17.93
C LEU A 685 -30.86 14.36 -17.73
N GLN A 686 -31.89 14.30 -18.59
CA GLN A 686 -33.09 15.14 -18.46
C GLN A 686 -33.93 14.84 -17.21
N HIS A 687 -33.80 13.64 -16.62
CA HIS A 687 -34.55 13.21 -15.45
C HIS A 687 -33.66 13.07 -14.20
N ALA A 688 -32.36 13.31 -14.32
CA ALA A 688 -31.43 13.25 -13.22
C ALA A 688 -31.54 14.52 -12.39
N ASP A 689 -31.57 14.37 -11.07
CA ASP A 689 -31.32 15.50 -10.18
C ASP A 689 -29.82 15.86 -10.16
N GLU A 690 -29.51 17.04 -9.66
CA GLU A 690 -28.13 17.57 -9.66
C GLU A 690 -27.19 16.74 -8.77
N ALA A 691 -27.71 16.17 -7.66
CA ALA A 691 -26.93 15.27 -6.82
C ALA A 691 -26.50 13.99 -7.57
N GLN A 692 -27.39 13.42 -8.38
CA GLN A 692 -27.07 12.31 -9.28
C GLN A 692 -26.00 12.71 -10.30
N ILE A 693 -26.17 13.86 -10.97
CA ILE A 693 -25.19 14.36 -11.94
C ILE A 693 -23.82 14.54 -11.27
N PHE A 694 -23.79 15.09 -10.06
CA PHE A 694 -22.58 15.26 -9.25
C PHE A 694 -21.89 13.92 -8.97
N ILE A 695 -22.61 12.96 -8.38
CA ILE A 695 -22.08 11.63 -8.02
C ILE A 695 -21.48 10.93 -9.24
N TYR A 696 -22.22 10.91 -10.36
CA TYR A 696 -21.75 10.22 -11.55
C TYR A 696 -20.58 10.94 -12.21
N SER A 697 -20.69 12.25 -12.45
CA SER A 697 -19.64 13.01 -13.13
C SER A 697 -18.32 12.97 -12.35
N ARG A 698 -18.37 13.02 -11.01
CA ARG A 698 -17.19 12.94 -10.13
C ARG A 698 -16.38 11.66 -10.34
N LEU A 699 -17.01 10.49 -10.23
CA LEU A 699 -16.31 9.22 -10.42
C LEU A 699 -15.92 9.00 -11.90
N VAL A 700 -16.77 9.42 -12.85
CA VAL A 700 -16.49 9.28 -14.29
C VAL A 700 -15.29 10.12 -14.71
N ARG A 701 -15.10 11.31 -14.14
CA ARG A 701 -13.91 12.15 -14.37
C ARG A 701 -12.61 11.42 -14.11
N GLN A 702 -12.52 10.70 -12.99
CA GLN A 702 -11.34 9.89 -12.69
C GLN A 702 -11.29 8.64 -13.58
N ALA A 703 -12.43 7.98 -13.79
CA ALA A 703 -12.49 6.76 -14.58
C ALA A 703 -12.02 6.98 -16.03
N VAL A 704 -12.41 8.08 -16.70
CA VAL A 704 -11.97 8.33 -18.09
C VAL A 704 -10.48 8.66 -18.21
N LYS A 705 -9.85 9.20 -17.15
CA LYS A 705 -8.39 9.43 -17.11
C LYS A 705 -7.62 8.11 -17.09
N HIS A 706 -8.12 7.10 -16.39
CA HIS A 706 -7.39 5.84 -16.14
C HIS A 706 -7.90 4.64 -16.95
N CYS A 707 -9.08 4.71 -17.56
CA CYS A 707 -9.75 3.61 -18.25
C CYS A 707 -9.92 3.90 -19.76
N PRO A 708 -8.99 3.48 -20.62
CA PRO A 708 -9.14 3.56 -22.08
C PRO A 708 -10.45 3.00 -22.64
N ILE A 709 -11.05 1.98 -22.01
CA ILE A 709 -12.36 1.43 -22.42
C ILE A 709 -13.53 2.39 -22.21
N LEU A 710 -13.43 3.31 -21.24
CA LEU A 710 -14.48 4.29 -20.93
C LEU A 710 -14.26 5.60 -21.68
N SER A 711 -13.01 6.05 -21.83
CA SER A 711 -12.69 7.30 -22.54
C SER A 711 -13.08 7.24 -24.03
N LYS A 712 -13.11 6.06 -24.64
CA LYS A 712 -13.60 5.84 -26.02
C LYS A 712 -15.12 5.92 -26.14
N ARG A 713 -15.89 5.85 -25.04
CA ARG A 713 -17.35 5.97 -25.04
C ARG A 713 -17.72 7.45 -25.01
N LEU A 714 -18.11 8.01 -26.15
CA LEU A 714 -18.40 9.46 -26.27
C LEU A 714 -19.35 9.98 -25.19
N THR A 715 -20.45 9.28 -24.89
CA THR A 715 -21.41 9.68 -23.85
C THR A 715 -20.80 9.68 -22.44
N CYS A 716 -19.87 8.77 -22.15
CA CYS A 716 -19.16 8.70 -20.87
C CYS A 716 -18.11 9.81 -20.77
N ALA A 717 -17.34 10.03 -21.84
CA ALA A 717 -16.37 11.13 -21.93
C ALA A 717 -17.06 12.50 -21.84
N SER A 718 -18.24 12.66 -22.46
CA SER A 718 -19.05 13.88 -22.30
C SER A 718 -19.54 14.07 -20.87
N LEU A 719 -19.99 13.00 -20.19
CA LEU A 719 -20.39 13.07 -18.79
C LEU A 719 -19.24 13.48 -17.85
N ALA A 720 -17.99 13.07 -18.14
CA ALA A 720 -16.82 13.56 -17.39
C ALA A 720 -16.64 15.09 -17.48
N LEU A 721 -17.14 15.74 -18.53
CA LEU A 721 -17.04 17.19 -18.69
C LEU A 721 -18.22 17.94 -18.05
N VAL A 722 -19.29 17.23 -17.68
CA VAL A 722 -20.45 17.83 -17.02
C VAL A 722 -20.05 18.25 -15.61
N ARG A 723 -20.35 19.51 -15.27
CA ARG A 723 -20.30 20.03 -13.91
C ARG A 723 -21.73 20.14 -13.43
N ALA A 724 -22.01 19.58 -12.26
CA ALA A 724 -23.29 19.78 -11.59
C ALA A 724 -23.43 21.26 -11.21
N ASP A 725 -24.65 21.78 -11.24
CA ASP A 725 -24.92 23.15 -10.77
C ASP A 725 -24.68 23.20 -9.26
N PRO A 726 -23.66 23.93 -8.80
CA PRO A 726 -23.40 24.10 -7.38
C PRO A 726 -24.60 24.54 -6.56
N ASN A 727 -25.43 25.40 -7.14
CA ASN A 727 -26.52 26.07 -6.47
C ASN A 727 -27.70 25.12 -6.21
N ALA A 728 -27.73 24.00 -6.93
CA ALA A 728 -28.72 22.95 -6.81
C ALA A 728 -28.24 21.74 -5.98
N LEU A 729 -27.10 21.87 -5.31
CA LEU A 729 -26.53 20.87 -4.38
C LEU A 729 -26.56 21.39 -2.93
N PRO A 730 -27.75 21.59 -2.33
CA PRO A 730 -27.82 22.07 -0.97
C PRO A 730 -27.27 21.01 0.01
N ALA A 731 -26.78 21.48 1.16
CA ALA A 731 -26.08 20.63 2.12
C ALA A 731 -26.95 19.46 2.62
N ASP A 732 -28.27 19.66 2.75
CA ASP A 732 -29.22 18.62 3.14
C ASP A 732 -29.32 17.50 2.10
N GLU A 733 -29.31 17.82 0.80
CA GLU A 733 -29.34 16.81 -0.26
C GLU A 733 -28.03 16.03 -0.32
N MET A 734 -26.88 16.71 -0.22
CA MET A 734 -25.56 16.07 -0.16
C MET A 734 -25.44 15.11 1.03
N SER A 735 -26.01 15.48 2.17
CA SER A 735 -26.02 14.66 3.38
C SER A 735 -26.69 13.30 3.20
N ARG A 736 -27.70 13.19 2.32
CA ARG A 736 -28.40 11.93 2.01
C ARG A 736 -27.48 10.90 1.36
N TYR A 737 -26.42 11.36 0.71
CA TYR A 737 -25.43 10.52 0.04
C TYR A 737 -24.11 10.43 0.82
N LEU A 738 -24.08 10.90 2.07
CA LEU A 738 -22.88 10.93 2.93
C LEU A 738 -21.72 11.70 2.29
N LEU A 739 -22.06 12.69 1.45
CA LEU A 739 -21.08 13.54 0.78
C LEU A 739 -20.89 14.83 1.58
N PRO A 740 -19.66 15.35 1.69
CA PRO A 740 -19.47 16.65 2.31
C PRO A 740 -20.13 17.73 1.43
N PRO A 741 -20.72 18.76 2.06
CA PRO A 741 -21.38 19.85 1.36
C PRO A 741 -20.37 20.83 0.72
N TYR A 742 -20.86 21.69 -0.17
CA TYR A 742 -20.15 22.82 -0.80
C TYR A 742 -19.13 22.47 -1.89
N LEU A 743 -18.77 23.47 -2.70
CA LEU A 743 -17.95 23.31 -3.90
C LEU A 743 -16.46 23.16 -3.66
N PHE A 744 -16.02 23.26 -2.41
CA PHE A 744 -14.60 23.19 -2.07
C PHE A 744 -14.08 21.76 -2.02
N LEU A 745 -14.87 20.77 -2.47
CA LEU A 745 -14.45 19.38 -2.49
C LEU A 745 -13.23 19.22 -3.39
N GLN A 746 -12.32 18.40 -2.93
CA GLN A 746 -11.13 18.05 -3.68
C GLN A 746 -11.52 17.19 -4.88
N GLU A 747 -11.48 17.80 -6.05
CA GLU A 747 -11.77 17.20 -7.34
C GLU A 747 -10.51 17.25 -8.22
N THR A 748 -9.52 16.42 -7.88
CA THR A 748 -8.21 16.38 -8.56
C THR A 748 -8.27 15.96 -10.03
#